data_AF-A0A9W8ICI6-F1
#
_entry.id   AF-A0A9W8ICI6-F1
#
_cell.length_a   1.000
_cell.length_b   1.000
_cell.length_c   1.000
_cell.angle_alpha   90.00
_cell.angle_beta   90.00
_cell.angle_gamma   90.00
#
_symmetry.space_group_name_H-M   'P 1'
#
loop_
_entity.id
_entity.type
_entity.pdbx_description
1 polymer ?
#
loop_
_entity_poly.entity_id
_entity_poly.type
_entity_poly.pdbx_seq_one_letter_code
_entity_poly.pdbx_strand_id
1 'polypeptide(L)'
;MDNDGVLFAADLRFPNWGRRAAAVPFANTTIYYHGDAVGWLYVKNLEITPQYKQLSLYDVFHVTNAEAMGSLFVEAAAMRRVTVSARAGVSLGGFGRYLPVVSVHREFEFVLPPLPVPNITFQDVVGPVDDIYNGGVTTHAKLLLNTSSPVSANISPVRIDARYQNITIASVDIGPVSIFADGISSIPVTTNIRRISDNAHEKVLADLAVKMSSGEGAELLFSGADPSCCDQTPLWFRQMLHVIELPIAADIIRLPRYTLPHFEKSIVSIDKLYAYWSAEDSYKPWAGISAQALIEIPNTSGANATFEVESLVPHLQLVDKDNQPFATIDIVAIPIQLKQVAPFKFVVSCDFDRLGLSVVPGREKQFTYAMKRALSDRNLLFGVNGTLDVVLATSIGRIHMSELPIDAEIDWVFDSDSQISLKYVDLIDAVSNAGADSSSAKVSVNRIHVAETTHDLLVFELGLDISNPFTYGAFITDLALNINYDGLHIATIGVEQLSLSQGKNTQTVYVHFNNYPEDLRQKRLFLEASAGRNVTIEIAGFPNCTRIPPLEASLREFTKEFDIDTSKLRKSDAEHSDLSGSFPQVLQEVVFHIFTMSVEATVINPVSGAGIWLQKIEAIGYYHEDIPLGTLEYDFTTKQSNGLRLPYNQAVTTPRLPIAANETSIGWDVLRRAIGGTLDVDVFTSIQMQIGNAPLNFTVLGKNAPVKVRL
;
A
#
# COMPACT_ATOMS: atom_id res chain seq x y z
N MET A 1 16.60 -19.09 -60.06
CA MET A 1 15.76 -20.16 -60.64
C MET A 1 15.90 -21.29 -59.65
N ASP A 2 15.18 -21.18 -58.54
CA ASP A 2 15.43 -21.99 -57.36
C ASP A 2 14.43 -23.14 -57.28
N ASN A 3 14.92 -24.25 -56.73
CA ASN A 3 14.38 -25.61 -56.80
C ASN A 3 13.00 -25.79 -56.11
N ASP A 4 11.92 -25.32 -56.73
CA ASP A 4 10.55 -25.69 -56.33
C ASP A 4 10.23 -27.10 -56.89
N GLY A 5 10.89 -28.10 -56.31
CA GLY A 5 10.75 -29.50 -56.66
C GLY A 5 10.04 -30.29 -55.56
N VAL A 6 8.92 -30.95 -55.89
CA VAL A 6 8.26 -31.91 -54.99
C VAL A 6 8.61 -33.31 -55.44
N LEU A 7 9.07 -34.20 -54.55
CA LEU A 7 9.28 -35.61 -54.90
C LEU A 7 7.94 -36.25 -55.25
N PHE A 8 7.82 -36.75 -56.48
CA PHE A 8 6.58 -37.32 -56.97
C PHE A 8 6.79 -38.74 -57.47
N ALA A 9 5.93 -39.64 -57.01
CA ALA A 9 5.90 -41.03 -57.40
C ALA A 9 4.61 -41.31 -58.17
N ALA A 10 4.71 -41.84 -59.38
CA ALA A 10 3.56 -42.30 -60.15
C ALA A 10 3.81 -43.66 -60.79
N ASP A 11 2.86 -44.56 -60.62
CA ASP A 11 2.91 -45.90 -61.17
C ASP A 11 2.06 -46.02 -62.43
N LEU A 12 2.72 -46.17 -63.58
CA LEU A 12 2.08 -46.43 -64.87
C LEU A 12 2.01 -47.94 -65.10
N ARG A 13 0.79 -48.51 -65.15
CA ARG A 13 0.59 -49.94 -65.40
C ARG A 13 0.26 -50.20 -66.87
N PHE A 14 0.94 -51.19 -67.47
CA PHE A 14 0.76 -51.62 -68.85
C PHE A 14 0.17 -53.05 -68.88
N PRO A 15 -1.16 -53.21 -68.70
CA PRO A 15 -1.77 -54.53 -68.51
C PRO A 15 -1.55 -55.50 -69.67
N ASN A 16 -1.45 -54.97 -70.89
CA ASN A 16 -1.31 -55.72 -72.14
C ASN A 16 0.13 -55.75 -72.70
N TRP A 17 1.15 -55.54 -71.84
CA TRP A 17 2.54 -55.57 -72.29
C TRP A 17 3.00 -56.96 -72.75
N GLY A 18 3.74 -57.01 -73.86
CA GLY A 18 4.20 -58.26 -74.50
C GLY A 18 5.32 -58.98 -73.74
N ARG A 19 5.77 -60.13 -74.28
CA ARG A 19 6.80 -60.99 -73.65
C ARG A 19 8.24 -60.47 -73.72
N ARG A 20 8.47 -59.22 -74.15
CA ARG A 20 9.82 -58.65 -74.35
C ARG A 20 10.00 -57.37 -73.54
N ALA A 21 11.22 -57.13 -73.09
CA ALA A 21 11.57 -55.84 -72.49
C ALA A 21 11.60 -54.74 -73.55
N ALA A 22 11.25 -53.51 -73.18
CA ALA A 22 11.54 -52.33 -74.00
C ALA A 22 12.24 -51.27 -73.17
N ALA A 23 13.21 -50.62 -73.81
CA ALA A 23 13.79 -49.40 -73.29
C ALA A 23 12.79 -48.26 -73.47
N VAL A 24 12.64 -47.45 -72.43
CA VAL A 24 11.86 -46.22 -72.43
C VAL A 24 12.87 -45.08 -72.27
N PRO A 25 13.33 -44.47 -73.38
CA PRO A 25 14.37 -43.45 -73.33
C PRO A 25 14.00 -42.27 -72.43
N PHE A 26 12.71 -41.92 -72.43
CA PHE A 26 12.13 -40.97 -71.49
C PHE A 26 10.62 -41.18 -71.32
N ALA A 27 10.12 -40.76 -70.17
CA ALA A 27 8.71 -40.56 -69.89
C ALA A 27 8.52 -39.18 -69.25
N ASN A 28 7.51 -38.43 -69.68
CA ASN A 28 7.12 -37.19 -69.05
C ASN A 28 5.68 -37.27 -68.53
N THR A 29 5.35 -36.49 -67.52
CA THR A 29 3.98 -36.36 -67.01
C THR A 29 3.74 -34.93 -66.59
N THR A 30 2.73 -34.29 -67.16
CA THR A 30 2.28 -32.96 -66.75
C THR A 30 0.96 -33.09 -66.01
N ILE A 31 0.86 -32.47 -64.84
CA ILE A 31 -0.38 -32.43 -64.05
C ILE A 31 -1.07 -31.10 -64.33
N TYR A 32 -2.38 -31.15 -64.53
CA TYR A 32 -3.24 -29.99 -64.73
C TYR A 32 -4.33 -29.95 -63.67
N TYR A 33 -4.66 -28.74 -63.24
CA TYR A 33 -5.72 -28.44 -62.29
C TYR A 33 -6.60 -27.33 -62.86
N HIS A 34 -7.92 -27.55 -62.94
CA HIS A 34 -8.88 -26.68 -63.64
C HIS A 34 -8.44 -26.24 -65.06
N GLY A 35 -7.64 -27.06 -65.74
CA GLY A 35 -7.11 -26.79 -67.09
C GLY A 35 -5.73 -26.13 -67.13
N ASP A 36 -5.22 -25.62 -66.01
CA ASP A 36 -3.90 -25.00 -65.91
C ASP A 36 -2.81 -26.01 -65.59
N ALA A 37 -1.67 -25.92 -66.27
CA ALA A 37 -0.53 -26.80 -66.05
C ALA A 37 0.17 -26.47 -64.72
N VAL A 38 -0.02 -27.32 -63.71
CA VAL A 38 0.55 -27.17 -62.37
C VAL A 38 2.05 -27.39 -62.39
N GLY A 39 2.49 -28.45 -63.07
CA GLY A 39 3.90 -28.83 -63.14
C GLY A 39 4.12 -30.08 -63.95
N TRP A 40 5.38 -30.49 -64.07
CA TRP A 40 5.76 -31.66 -64.84
C TRP A 40 6.87 -32.48 -64.17
N LEU A 41 6.86 -33.76 -64.48
CA LEU A 41 7.87 -34.74 -64.16
C LEU A 41 8.50 -35.23 -65.46
N TYR A 42 9.80 -35.49 -65.44
CA TYR A 42 10.52 -36.07 -66.58
C TYR A 42 11.57 -37.06 -66.11
N VAL A 43 11.47 -38.31 -66.57
CA VAL A 43 12.34 -39.41 -66.15
C VAL A 43 12.99 -40.04 -67.38
N LYS A 44 14.31 -40.31 -67.35
CA LYS A 44 15.07 -40.93 -68.45
C LYS A 44 15.42 -42.38 -68.17
N ASN A 45 15.77 -43.11 -69.23
CA ASN A 45 16.44 -44.42 -69.16
C ASN A 45 15.67 -45.47 -68.34
N LEU A 46 14.37 -45.54 -68.58
CA LEU A 46 13.49 -46.48 -67.92
C LEU A 46 13.46 -47.80 -68.72
N GLU A 47 13.13 -48.91 -68.06
CA GLU A 47 12.97 -50.21 -68.71
C GLU A 47 11.66 -50.85 -68.25
N ILE A 48 10.84 -51.29 -69.22
CA ILE A 48 9.65 -52.09 -68.95
C ILE A 48 10.03 -53.53 -69.23
N THR A 49 10.09 -54.36 -68.19
CA THR A 49 10.42 -55.79 -68.33
C THR A 49 9.15 -56.65 -68.33
N PRO A 50 9.17 -57.87 -68.91
CA PRO A 50 7.99 -58.76 -68.94
C PRO A 50 7.49 -59.18 -67.56
N GLN A 51 8.37 -59.17 -66.55
CA GLN A 51 8.04 -59.51 -65.16
C GLN A 51 7.34 -58.35 -64.44
N TYR A 52 7.72 -57.12 -64.75
CA TYR A 52 7.20 -55.91 -64.12
C TYR A 52 6.39 -55.10 -65.15
N LYS A 53 5.09 -55.40 -65.25
CA LYS A 53 4.13 -54.66 -66.11
C LYS A 53 3.79 -53.25 -65.59
N GLN A 54 4.68 -52.66 -64.82
CA GLN A 54 4.52 -51.36 -64.17
C GLN A 54 5.79 -50.55 -64.32
N LEU A 55 5.63 -49.27 -64.60
CA LEU A 55 6.68 -48.27 -64.67
C LEU A 55 6.45 -47.26 -63.56
N SER A 56 7.31 -47.28 -62.55
CA SER A 56 7.29 -46.30 -61.47
C SER A 56 8.13 -45.10 -61.88
N LEU A 57 7.47 -43.97 -62.14
CA LEU A 57 8.11 -42.67 -62.31
C LEU A 57 8.38 -42.12 -60.92
N TYR A 58 9.64 -42.00 -60.55
CA TYR A 58 10.08 -41.43 -59.27
C TYR A 58 11.17 -40.41 -59.55
N ASP A 59 10.79 -39.13 -59.59
CA ASP A 59 11.73 -38.03 -59.80
C ASP A 59 11.13 -36.72 -59.23
N VAL A 60 11.85 -35.62 -59.36
CA VAL A 60 11.41 -34.29 -58.92
C VAL A 60 10.32 -33.77 -59.85
N PHE A 61 9.13 -33.51 -59.30
CA PHE A 61 8.06 -32.78 -59.97
C PHE A 61 8.35 -31.29 -59.92
N HIS A 62 8.58 -30.70 -61.09
CA HIS A 62 8.89 -29.30 -61.25
C HIS A 62 7.59 -28.49 -61.36
N VAL A 63 7.34 -27.62 -60.39
CA VAL A 63 6.18 -26.72 -60.41
C VAL A 63 6.41 -25.65 -61.46
N THR A 64 5.49 -25.53 -62.42
CA THR A 64 5.55 -24.51 -63.49
C THR A 64 4.61 -23.35 -63.28
N ASN A 65 3.49 -23.59 -62.60
CA ASN A 65 2.54 -22.55 -62.25
C ASN A 65 2.27 -22.61 -60.75
N ALA A 66 2.95 -21.74 -59.99
CA ALA A 66 2.82 -21.67 -58.54
C ALA A 66 1.40 -21.28 -58.09
N GLU A 67 0.68 -20.47 -58.86
CA GLU A 67 -0.69 -20.05 -58.53
C GLU A 67 -1.70 -21.20 -58.71
N ALA A 68 -1.57 -21.96 -59.80
CA ALA A 68 -2.39 -23.16 -60.02
C ALA A 68 -2.05 -24.25 -59.00
N MET A 69 -0.77 -24.40 -58.64
CA MET A 69 -0.33 -25.30 -57.57
C MET A 69 -0.89 -24.87 -56.21
N GLY A 70 -0.82 -23.58 -55.88
CA GLY A 70 -1.39 -23.04 -54.63
C GLY A 70 -2.89 -23.28 -54.55
N SER A 71 -3.62 -22.98 -55.64
CA SER A 71 -5.07 -23.21 -55.72
C SER A 71 -5.44 -24.69 -55.59
N LEU A 72 -4.68 -25.59 -56.22
CA LEU A 72 -4.85 -27.04 -56.07
C LEU A 72 -4.71 -27.47 -54.61
N PHE A 73 -3.66 -27.01 -53.92
CA PHE A 73 -3.40 -27.41 -52.54
C PHE A 73 -4.37 -26.76 -51.54
N VAL A 74 -4.78 -25.51 -51.76
CA VAL A 74 -5.82 -24.84 -50.95
C VAL A 74 -7.15 -25.60 -51.06
N GLU A 75 -7.57 -25.92 -52.28
CA GLU A 75 -8.80 -26.69 -52.51
C GLU A 75 -8.68 -28.11 -51.93
N ALA A 76 -7.51 -28.75 -52.08
CA ALA A 76 -7.27 -30.08 -51.53
C ALA A 76 -7.22 -30.09 -50.00
N ALA A 77 -6.71 -29.03 -49.37
CA ALA A 77 -6.71 -28.89 -47.91
C ALA A 77 -8.14 -28.70 -47.38
N ALA A 78 -8.97 -27.92 -48.09
CA ALA A 78 -10.36 -27.68 -47.71
C ALA A 78 -11.28 -28.89 -47.95
N MET A 79 -11.18 -29.53 -49.13
CA MET A 79 -12.09 -30.59 -49.56
C MET A 79 -11.56 -32.01 -49.32
N ARG A 80 -10.30 -32.17 -48.90
CA ARG A 80 -9.55 -33.43 -48.73
C ARG A 80 -9.36 -34.27 -50.01
N ARG A 81 -10.13 -34.00 -51.06
CA ARG A 81 -10.05 -34.66 -52.36
C ARG A 81 -10.24 -33.63 -53.45
N VAL A 82 -9.34 -33.61 -54.42
CA VAL A 82 -9.43 -32.73 -55.59
C VAL A 82 -9.16 -33.55 -56.84
N THR A 83 -9.96 -33.36 -57.88
CA THR A 83 -9.73 -34.02 -59.16
C THR A 83 -8.64 -33.26 -59.92
N VAL A 84 -7.57 -33.97 -60.27
CA VAL A 84 -6.51 -33.46 -61.14
C VAL A 84 -6.45 -34.31 -62.41
N SER A 85 -5.96 -33.71 -63.49
CA SER A 85 -5.76 -34.43 -64.74
C SER A 85 -4.27 -34.55 -65.06
N ALA A 86 -3.78 -35.78 -65.29
CA ALA A 86 -2.43 -36.00 -65.77
C ALA A 86 -2.44 -36.26 -67.28
N ARG A 87 -1.43 -35.72 -67.95
CA ARG A 87 -1.06 -36.08 -69.31
C ARG A 87 0.36 -36.63 -69.29
N ALA A 88 0.49 -37.94 -69.51
CA ALA A 88 1.78 -38.62 -69.57
C ALA A 88 2.16 -38.93 -71.02
N GLY A 89 3.40 -38.67 -71.40
CA GLY A 89 3.98 -39.08 -72.68
C GLY A 89 5.08 -40.09 -72.43
N VAL A 90 4.97 -41.30 -73.00
CA VAL A 90 5.99 -42.34 -72.88
C VAL A 90 6.59 -42.63 -74.24
N SER A 91 7.90 -42.42 -74.38
CA SER A 91 8.64 -42.79 -75.59
C SER A 91 9.04 -44.26 -75.50
N LEU A 92 8.63 -45.08 -76.46
CA LEU A 92 9.01 -46.50 -76.52
C LEU A 92 10.15 -46.70 -77.51
N GLY A 93 11.26 -47.26 -77.03
CA GLY A 93 12.40 -47.66 -77.85
C GLY A 93 12.43 -49.18 -78.04
N GLY A 94 12.22 -49.64 -79.28
CA GLY A 94 12.32 -51.05 -79.64
C GLY A 94 12.38 -51.25 -81.16
N PHE A 95 13.19 -52.21 -81.61
CA PHE A 95 13.36 -52.62 -83.02
C PHE A 95 14.15 -51.66 -83.94
N GLY A 96 15.07 -50.85 -83.41
CA GLY A 96 15.96 -50.02 -84.24
C GLY A 96 15.26 -48.88 -85.00
N ARG A 97 14.02 -48.54 -84.62
CA ARG A 97 13.26 -47.35 -85.06
C ARG A 97 12.57 -46.71 -83.86
N TYR A 98 12.50 -45.37 -83.84
CA TYR A 98 11.72 -44.64 -82.84
C TYR A 98 10.22 -44.91 -83.06
N LEU A 99 9.55 -45.49 -82.07
CA LEU A 99 8.08 -45.61 -82.10
C LEU A 99 7.45 -44.27 -81.70
N PRO A 100 6.20 -43.97 -82.12
CA PRO A 100 5.49 -42.77 -81.70
C PRO A 100 5.31 -42.72 -80.17
N VAL A 101 5.41 -41.52 -79.60
CA VAL A 101 5.16 -41.28 -78.17
C VAL A 101 3.72 -41.67 -77.86
N VAL A 102 3.53 -42.55 -76.87
CA VAL A 102 2.21 -42.91 -76.39
C VAL A 102 1.79 -41.85 -75.36
N SER A 103 0.75 -41.10 -75.69
CA SER A 103 0.14 -40.13 -74.77
C SER A 103 -1.02 -40.76 -74.02
N VAL A 104 -1.00 -40.66 -72.69
CA VAL A 104 -2.07 -41.11 -71.80
C VAL A 104 -2.63 -39.89 -71.10
N HIS A 105 -3.95 -39.72 -71.15
CA HIS A 105 -4.65 -38.74 -70.36
C HIS A 105 -5.52 -39.45 -69.33
N ARG A 106 -5.43 -39.04 -68.07
CA ARG A 106 -6.22 -39.61 -67.00
C ARG A 106 -6.54 -38.57 -65.94
N GLU A 107 -7.79 -38.52 -65.53
CA GLU A 107 -8.21 -37.82 -64.32
C GLU A 107 -8.11 -38.77 -63.12
N PHE A 108 -7.65 -38.25 -62.00
CA PHE A 108 -7.61 -38.98 -60.74
C PHE A 108 -7.88 -38.05 -59.57
N GLU A 109 -8.39 -38.62 -58.48
CA GLU A 109 -8.55 -37.91 -57.22
C GLU A 109 -7.18 -37.79 -56.55
N PHE A 110 -6.70 -36.57 -56.44
CA PHE A 110 -5.61 -36.20 -55.55
C PHE A 110 -6.17 -36.09 -54.13
N VAL A 111 -5.72 -36.98 -53.25
CA VAL A 111 -6.11 -37.00 -51.85
C VAL A 111 -4.90 -36.57 -51.04
N LEU A 112 -5.00 -35.45 -50.32
CA LEU A 112 -3.99 -35.12 -49.31
C LEU A 112 -4.11 -36.14 -48.17
N PRO A 113 -3.01 -36.82 -47.77
CA PRO A 113 -3.05 -37.63 -46.57
C PRO A 113 -3.50 -36.75 -45.39
N PRO A 114 -4.29 -37.28 -44.44
CA PRO A 114 -4.61 -36.52 -43.23
C PRO A 114 -3.28 -36.13 -42.59
N LEU A 115 -3.04 -34.83 -42.42
CA LEU A 115 -1.90 -34.35 -41.66
C LEU A 115 -2.01 -35.02 -40.28
N PRO A 116 -1.06 -35.89 -39.89
CA PRO A 116 -1.12 -36.49 -38.57
C PRO A 116 -1.08 -35.33 -37.59
N VAL A 117 -2.04 -35.27 -36.64
CA VAL A 117 -1.95 -34.33 -35.52
C VAL A 117 -0.66 -34.69 -34.79
N PRO A 118 0.42 -33.89 -34.93
CA PRO A 118 1.69 -34.28 -34.37
C PRO A 118 1.56 -34.23 -32.86
N ASN A 119 2.18 -35.16 -32.15
CA ASN A 119 2.37 -34.96 -30.72
C ASN A 119 3.50 -33.93 -30.58
N ILE A 120 3.14 -32.72 -30.16
CA ILE A 120 4.02 -31.56 -30.07
C ILE A 120 4.37 -31.34 -28.60
N THR A 121 5.66 -31.30 -28.28
CA THR A 121 6.12 -30.90 -26.95
C THR A 121 7.24 -29.88 -27.04
N PHE A 122 7.20 -28.86 -26.17
CA PHE A 122 8.25 -27.85 -26.07
C PHE A 122 9.33 -28.28 -25.08
N GLN A 123 10.60 -28.01 -25.41
CA GLN A 123 11.79 -28.21 -24.58
C GLN A 123 12.70 -27.00 -24.68
N ASP A 124 13.61 -26.82 -23.70
CA ASP A 124 14.65 -25.79 -23.70
C ASP A 124 14.11 -24.38 -23.99
N VAL A 125 12.99 -24.02 -23.37
CA VAL A 125 12.40 -22.67 -23.52
C VAL A 125 13.30 -21.66 -22.82
N VAL A 126 13.82 -20.69 -23.58
CA VAL A 126 14.66 -19.57 -23.12
C VAL A 126 13.98 -18.25 -23.49
N GLY A 127 13.78 -17.38 -22.51
CA GLY A 127 12.99 -16.14 -22.62
C GLY A 127 11.67 -16.23 -21.86
N PRO A 128 10.81 -15.19 -21.90
CA PRO A 128 10.87 -14.01 -22.80
C PRO A 128 11.95 -12.97 -22.46
N VAL A 129 12.52 -12.38 -23.51
CA VAL A 129 13.46 -11.26 -23.46
C VAL A 129 12.92 -10.13 -24.34
N ASP A 130 13.06 -8.89 -23.89
CA ASP A 130 12.64 -7.70 -24.65
C ASP A 130 13.35 -7.64 -26.01
N ASP A 131 12.58 -7.56 -27.10
CA ASP A 131 13.12 -7.36 -28.45
C ASP A 131 13.25 -5.86 -28.73
N ILE A 132 14.44 -5.33 -28.47
CA ILE A 132 14.76 -3.90 -28.63
C ILE A 132 14.63 -3.45 -30.10
N TYR A 133 14.75 -4.36 -31.07
CA TYR A 133 14.75 -4.01 -32.49
C TYR A 133 13.35 -4.01 -33.10
N ASN A 134 12.50 -4.97 -32.73
CA ASN A 134 11.15 -5.10 -33.31
C ASN A 134 10.02 -4.66 -32.36
N GLY A 135 10.34 -4.42 -31.08
CA GLY A 135 9.36 -4.19 -30.02
C GLY A 135 8.60 -5.47 -29.66
N GLY A 136 8.31 -5.69 -28.37
CA GLY A 136 7.70 -6.94 -27.90
C GLY A 136 8.67 -7.81 -27.11
N VAL A 137 8.38 -9.11 -27.06
CA VAL A 137 9.27 -10.11 -26.45
C VAL A 137 9.57 -11.25 -27.43
N THR A 138 10.78 -11.78 -27.36
CA THR A 138 11.18 -12.97 -28.10
C THR A 138 11.41 -14.13 -27.13
N THR A 139 10.93 -15.32 -27.49
CA THR A 139 11.30 -16.57 -26.82
C THR A 139 11.88 -17.56 -27.84
N HIS A 140 12.88 -18.30 -27.40
CA HIS A 140 13.46 -19.40 -28.17
C HIS A 140 13.06 -20.71 -27.49
N ALA A 141 12.58 -21.68 -28.27
CA ALA A 141 12.24 -22.99 -27.77
C ALA A 141 12.66 -24.07 -28.77
N LYS A 142 12.73 -25.31 -28.31
CA LYS A 142 12.82 -26.49 -29.17
C LYS A 142 11.49 -27.21 -29.17
N LEU A 143 10.91 -27.39 -30.34
CA LEU A 143 9.68 -28.14 -30.54
C LEU A 143 10.05 -29.57 -30.96
N LEU A 144 9.66 -30.56 -30.16
CA LEU A 144 9.74 -31.96 -30.55
C LEU A 144 8.45 -32.34 -31.28
N LEU A 145 8.61 -32.73 -32.53
CA LEU A 145 7.54 -33.14 -33.42
C LEU A 145 7.67 -34.66 -33.65
N ASN A 146 6.73 -35.43 -33.08
CA ASN A 146 6.65 -36.86 -33.32
C ASN A 146 5.62 -37.13 -34.43
N THR A 147 6.07 -37.59 -35.60
CA THR A 147 5.18 -37.91 -36.72
C THR A 147 5.16 -39.40 -36.99
N SER A 148 3.96 -39.96 -37.17
CA SER A 148 3.74 -41.31 -37.70
C SER A 148 3.64 -41.31 -39.24
N SER A 149 4.22 -40.29 -39.88
CA SER A 149 4.18 -40.14 -41.33
C SER A 149 5.32 -40.94 -41.97
N PRO A 150 5.07 -41.70 -43.04
CA PRO A 150 6.12 -42.35 -43.82
C PRO A 150 6.90 -41.37 -44.71
N VAL A 151 6.56 -40.07 -44.67
CA VAL A 151 7.14 -39.04 -45.54
C VAL A 151 8.18 -38.24 -44.77
N SER A 152 9.40 -38.19 -45.32
CA SER A 152 10.41 -37.22 -44.89
C SER A 152 10.33 -35.94 -45.72
N ALA A 153 10.53 -34.80 -45.08
CA ALA A 153 10.46 -33.49 -45.73
C ALA A 153 11.48 -32.53 -45.14
N ASN A 154 12.19 -31.79 -46.00
CA ASN A 154 12.99 -30.64 -45.59
C ASN A 154 12.15 -29.38 -45.83
N ILE A 155 11.80 -28.68 -44.76
CA ILE A 155 10.98 -27.48 -44.77
C ILE A 155 11.91 -26.31 -44.49
N SER A 156 11.96 -25.35 -45.42
CA SER A 156 12.62 -24.06 -45.24
C SER A 156 12.00 -23.29 -44.06
N PRO A 157 12.65 -22.25 -43.52
CA PRO A 157 12.05 -21.47 -42.44
C PRO A 157 10.66 -20.93 -42.84
N VAL A 158 9.64 -21.22 -42.04
CA VAL A 158 8.25 -20.80 -42.26
C VAL A 158 7.81 -19.88 -41.13
N ARG A 159 7.07 -18.83 -41.46
CA ARG A 159 6.39 -17.98 -40.48
C ARG A 159 4.93 -18.42 -40.28
N ILE A 160 4.54 -18.62 -39.02
CA ILE A 160 3.19 -18.99 -38.59
C ILE A 160 2.66 -17.91 -37.64
N ASP A 161 1.40 -17.52 -37.79
CA ASP A 161 0.72 -16.63 -36.87
C ASP A 161 -0.11 -17.43 -35.86
N ALA A 162 0.01 -17.06 -34.58
CA ALA A 162 -0.83 -17.57 -33.51
C ALA A 162 -1.95 -16.56 -33.25
N ARG A 163 -3.20 -17.03 -33.26
CA ARG A 163 -4.40 -16.21 -33.04
C ARG A 163 -5.16 -16.69 -31.81
N TYR A 164 -5.72 -15.73 -31.07
CA TYR A 164 -6.67 -15.97 -29.98
C TYR A 164 -7.90 -15.09 -30.23
N GLN A 165 -9.10 -15.67 -30.23
CA GLN A 165 -10.36 -14.96 -30.57
C GLN A 165 -10.29 -14.18 -31.90
N ASN A 166 -9.67 -14.77 -32.94
CA ASN A 166 -9.39 -14.17 -34.25
C ASN A 166 -8.43 -12.97 -34.26
N ILE A 167 -7.72 -12.72 -33.16
CA ILE A 167 -6.72 -11.67 -33.05
C ILE A 167 -5.33 -12.30 -33.05
N THR A 168 -4.44 -11.86 -33.95
CA THR A 168 -3.05 -12.33 -33.99
C THR A 168 -2.29 -11.83 -32.78
N ILE A 169 -1.84 -12.75 -31.92
CA ILE A 169 -1.12 -12.44 -30.67
C ILE A 169 0.39 -12.67 -30.78
N ALA A 170 0.85 -13.51 -31.70
CA ALA A 170 2.28 -13.78 -31.90
C ALA A 170 2.56 -14.22 -33.34
N SER A 171 3.77 -13.93 -33.82
CA SER A 171 4.32 -14.54 -35.04
C SER A 171 5.48 -15.45 -34.67
N VAL A 172 5.48 -16.65 -35.23
CA VAL A 172 6.40 -17.73 -34.91
C VAL A 172 7.21 -18.07 -36.14
N ASP A 173 8.52 -17.86 -36.07
CA ASP A 173 9.45 -18.29 -37.10
C ASP A 173 9.94 -19.70 -36.76
N ILE A 174 9.57 -20.66 -37.59
CA ILE A 174 9.96 -22.07 -37.48
C ILE A 174 11.11 -22.30 -38.44
N GLY A 175 12.33 -22.46 -37.90
CA GLY A 175 13.58 -22.59 -38.68
C GLY A 175 13.86 -24.01 -39.15
N PRO A 176 14.77 -24.20 -40.14
CA PRO A 176 14.65 -25.25 -41.15
C PRO A 176 14.53 -26.64 -40.53
N VAL A 177 13.54 -27.40 -40.98
CA VAL A 177 13.14 -28.67 -40.37
C VAL A 177 13.34 -29.82 -41.35
N SER A 178 14.08 -30.84 -40.92
CA SER A 178 14.01 -32.16 -41.53
C SER A 178 13.01 -33.01 -40.75
N ILE A 179 11.83 -33.23 -41.32
CA ILE A 179 10.88 -34.24 -40.85
C ILE A 179 11.41 -35.59 -41.35
N PHE A 180 11.64 -36.53 -40.44
CA PHE A 180 12.05 -37.90 -40.79
C PHE A 180 10.85 -38.84 -40.77
N ALA A 181 10.82 -39.82 -41.67
CA ALA A 181 9.78 -40.83 -41.70
C ALA A 181 9.79 -41.64 -40.39
N ASP A 182 8.63 -41.75 -39.73
CA ASP A 182 8.43 -42.44 -38.44
C ASP A 182 9.44 -42.03 -37.34
N GLY A 183 9.74 -40.74 -37.25
CA GLY A 183 10.77 -40.19 -36.36
C GLY A 183 10.33 -39.02 -35.48
N ILE A 184 11.13 -38.76 -34.44
CA ILE A 184 11.07 -37.55 -33.61
C ILE A 184 12.01 -36.52 -34.23
N SER A 185 11.46 -35.39 -34.69
CA SER A 185 12.23 -34.24 -35.17
C SER A 185 12.29 -33.17 -34.08
N SER A 186 13.47 -32.58 -33.86
CA SER A 186 13.65 -31.42 -32.98
C SER A 186 13.78 -30.17 -33.83
N ILE A 187 12.91 -29.20 -33.57
CA ILE A 187 12.71 -28.02 -34.40
C ILE A 187 13.03 -26.79 -33.55
N PRO A 188 14.02 -25.97 -33.93
CA PRO A 188 14.21 -24.68 -33.28
C PRO A 188 13.06 -23.75 -33.66
N VAL A 189 12.37 -23.24 -32.65
CA VAL A 189 11.26 -22.30 -32.79
C VAL A 189 11.67 -21.00 -32.14
N THR A 190 11.59 -19.90 -32.91
CA THR A 190 11.69 -18.56 -32.35
C THR A 190 10.31 -17.93 -32.43
N THR A 191 9.74 -17.63 -31.27
CA THR A 191 8.47 -16.90 -31.19
C THR A 191 8.77 -15.44 -30.94
N ASN A 192 8.21 -14.56 -31.76
CA ASN A 192 8.27 -13.12 -31.57
C ASN A 192 6.84 -12.63 -31.29
N ILE A 193 6.61 -12.24 -30.04
CA ILE A 193 5.37 -11.60 -29.61
C ILE A 193 5.60 -10.11 -29.78
N ARG A 194 5.05 -9.53 -30.85
CA ARG A 194 5.22 -8.10 -31.13
C ARG A 194 4.51 -7.26 -30.07
N ARG A 195 5.00 -6.04 -29.85
CA ARG A 195 4.27 -5.03 -29.07
C ARG A 195 3.00 -4.64 -29.84
N ILE A 196 1.84 -4.77 -29.22
CA ILE A 196 0.56 -4.43 -29.85
C ILE A 196 -0.14 -3.34 -29.04
N SER A 197 -0.65 -2.32 -29.72
CA SER A 197 -1.14 -1.06 -29.11
C SER A 197 -2.63 -0.80 -29.34
N ASP A 198 -3.39 -1.80 -29.77
CA ASP A 198 -4.83 -1.65 -30.03
C ASP A 198 -5.65 -2.24 -28.88
N ASN A 199 -6.71 -1.54 -28.48
CA ASN A 199 -7.58 -1.90 -27.35
C ASN A 199 -8.17 -3.31 -27.47
N ALA A 200 -8.43 -3.78 -28.69
CA ALA A 200 -8.93 -5.14 -28.91
C ALA A 200 -7.88 -6.20 -28.55
N HIS A 201 -6.61 -5.93 -28.83
CA HIS A 201 -5.50 -6.83 -28.52
C HIS A 201 -5.16 -6.82 -27.03
N GLU A 202 -5.20 -5.66 -26.38
CA GLU A 202 -5.00 -5.55 -24.91
C GLU A 202 -6.03 -6.38 -24.13
N LYS A 203 -7.31 -6.34 -24.54
CA LYS A 203 -8.37 -7.15 -23.94
C LYS A 203 -8.14 -8.65 -24.12
N VAL A 204 -7.70 -9.06 -25.31
CA VAL A 204 -7.43 -10.47 -25.64
C VAL A 204 -6.22 -11.00 -24.86
N LEU A 205 -5.18 -10.19 -24.67
CA LEU A 205 -4.04 -10.53 -23.82
C LEU A 205 -4.42 -10.64 -22.33
N ALA A 206 -5.27 -9.73 -21.84
CA ALA A 206 -5.79 -9.79 -20.47
C ALA A 206 -6.64 -11.06 -20.23
N ASP A 207 -7.58 -11.37 -21.14
CA ASP A 207 -8.40 -12.59 -21.06
C ASP A 207 -7.54 -13.86 -21.12
N LEU A 208 -6.54 -13.90 -22.00
CA LEU A 208 -5.59 -15.01 -22.08
C LEU A 208 -4.82 -15.18 -20.76
N ALA A 209 -4.34 -14.09 -20.16
CA ALA A 209 -3.62 -14.12 -18.88
C ALA A 209 -4.52 -14.61 -17.72
N VAL A 210 -5.79 -14.20 -17.68
CA VAL A 210 -6.78 -14.64 -16.68
C VAL A 210 -7.13 -16.13 -16.83
N LYS A 211 -7.30 -16.62 -18.06
CA LYS A 211 -7.57 -18.05 -18.30
C LYS A 211 -6.37 -18.93 -17.95
N MET A 212 -5.17 -18.56 -18.41
CA MET A 212 -3.96 -19.33 -18.14
C MET A 212 -3.65 -19.48 -16.63
N SER A 213 -4.07 -18.51 -15.83
CA SER A 213 -3.80 -18.46 -14.39
C SER A 213 -4.87 -19.05 -13.50
N SER A 214 -6.14 -19.00 -13.92
CA SER A 214 -7.22 -19.80 -13.32
C SER A 214 -7.07 -21.29 -13.61
N GLY A 215 -6.11 -21.67 -14.47
CA GLY A 215 -5.92 -23.04 -14.93
C GLY A 215 -6.91 -23.45 -16.02
N GLU A 216 -7.67 -22.51 -16.56
CA GLU A 216 -8.54 -22.70 -17.70
C GLU A 216 -7.71 -22.75 -18.99
N GLY A 217 -7.92 -23.78 -19.82
CA GLY A 217 -7.25 -23.89 -21.11
C GLY A 217 -7.76 -22.84 -22.10
N ALA A 218 -6.85 -22.09 -22.73
CA ALA A 218 -7.17 -21.27 -23.88
C ALA A 218 -6.92 -22.05 -25.17
N GLU A 219 -7.78 -21.90 -26.17
CA GLU A 219 -7.59 -22.50 -27.49
C GLU A 219 -6.88 -21.48 -28.39
N LEU A 220 -5.65 -21.80 -28.82
CA LEU A 220 -4.89 -20.99 -29.76
C LEU A 220 -5.03 -21.57 -31.15
N LEU A 221 -5.25 -20.69 -32.13
CA LEU A 221 -5.40 -21.06 -33.52
C LEU A 221 -4.13 -20.68 -34.28
N PHE A 222 -3.46 -21.67 -34.86
CA PHE A 222 -2.24 -21.44 -35.63
C PHE A 222 -2.54 -21.52 -37.12
N SER A 223 -2.08 -20.52 -37.88
CA SER A 223 -2.18 -20.49 -39.35
C SER A 223 -0.88 -19.99 -39.95
N GLY A 224 -0.56 -20.36 -41.19
CA GLY A 224 0.53 -19.72 -41.93
C GLY A 224 0.36 -18.19 -41.95
N ALA A 225 1.47 -17.47 -41.88
CA ALA A 225 1.44 -16.01 -41.99
C ALA A 225 0.89 -15.57 -43.35
N ASP A 226 0.53 -14.29 -43.46
CA ASP A 226 0.02 -13.70 -44.71
C ASP A 226 0.92 -14.09 -45.89
N PRO A 227 0.37 -14.63 -47.00
CA PRO A 227 1.16 -15.08 -48.15
C PRO A 227 2.03 -13.98 -48.79
N SER A 228 1.73 -12.71 -48.53
CA SER A 228 2.55 -11.56 -48.95
C SER A 228 3.85 -11.41 -48.16
N CYS A 229 4.05 -12.16 -47.07
CA CYS A 229 5.27 -12.10 -46.28
C CYS A 229 6.50 -12.57 -47.09
N CYS A 230 7.55 -11.76 -47.15
CA CYS A 230 8.78 -12.10 -47.87
C CYS A 230 9.64 -13.09 -47.06
N ASP A 231 9.30 -14.38 -47.11
CA ASP A 231 10.15 -15.46 -46.59
C ASP A 231 10.82 -16.26 -47.72
N GLN A 232 11.65 -17.25 -47.38
CA GLN A 232 12.33 -18.13 -48.34
C GLN A 232 11.42 -19.28 -48.83
N THR A 233 10.12 -19.23 -48.51
CA THR A 233 9.17 -20.30 -48.76
C THR A 233 8.45 -20.09 -50.09
N PRO A 234 8.26 -21.15 -50.90
CA PRO A 234 7.50 -21.05 -52.15
C PRO A 234 6.08 -20.50 -51.90
N LEU A 235 5.62 -19.61 -52.78
CA LEU A 235 4.33 -18.91 -52.64
C LEU A 235 3.15 -19.88 -52.50
N TRP A 236 3.16 -20.98 -53.27
CA TRP A 236 2.12 -22.00 -53.23
C TRP A 236 2.00 -22.67 -51.86
N PHE A 237 3.13 -22.86 -51.16
CA PHE A 237 3.17 -23.47 -49.83
C PHE A 237 2.72 -22.48 -48.75
N ARG A 238 3.08 -21.19 -48.88
CA ARG A 238 2.54 -20.12 -48.03
C ARG A 238 1.02 -20.02 -48.11
N GLN A 239 0.46 -20.02 -49.31
CA GLN A 239 -0.99 -19.97 -49.53
C GLN A 239 -1.69 -21.16 -48.90
N MET A 240 -1.13 -22.36 -49.04
CA MET A 240 -1.65 -23.57 -48.39
C MET A 240 -1.64 -23.42 -46.86
N LEU A 241 -0.51 -23.04 -46.27
CA LEU A 241 -0.39 -22.91 -44.81
C LEU A 241 -1.28 -21.82 -44.22
N HIS A 242 -1.49 -20.72 -44.93
CA HIS A 242 -2.38 -19.65 -44.48
C HIS A 242 -3.85 -20.10 -44.33
N VAL A 243 -4.28 -21.09 -45.11
CA VAL A 243 -5.66 -21.61 -45.07
C VAL A 243 -5.83 -22.74 -44.05
N ILE A 244 -4.73 -23.39 -43.65
CA ILE A 244 -4.77 -24.46 -42.66
C ILE A 244 -4.75 -23.83 -41.27
N GLU A 245 -5.88 -23.92 -40.58
CA GLU A 245 -6.00 -23.53 -39.18
C GLU A 245 -5.91 -24.76 -38.28
N LEU A 246 -4.91 -24.77 -37.41
CA LEU A 246 -4.70 -25.84 -36.43
C LEU A 246 -5.10 -25.32 -35.04
N PRO A 247 -6.22 -25.82 -34.47
CA PRO A 247 -6.52 -25.57 -33.07
C PRO A 247 -5.53 -26.34 -32.21
N ILE A 248 -4.77 -25.62 -31.40
CA ILE A 248 -3.89 -26.20 -30.39
C ILE A 248 -4.41 -25.73 -29.04
N ALA A 249 -4.89 -26.69 -28.25
CA ALA A 249 -5.23 -26.42 -26.86
C ALA A 249 -3.96 -26.04 -26.09
N ALA A 250 -4.02 -24.94 -25.32
CA ALA A 250 -2.87 -24.42 -24.59
C ALA A 250 -2.36 -25.39 -23.50
N ASP A 251 -3.08 -26.46 -23.18
CA ASP A 251 -2.63 -27.52 -22.27
C ASP A 251 -1.48 -28.37 -22.85
N ILE A 252 -1.35 -28.42 -24.19
CA ILE A 252 -0.23 -29.05 -24.91
C ILE A 252 1.00 -28.13 -24.87
N ILE A 253 0.79 -26.82 -24.93
CA ILE A 253 1.82 -25.81 -24.70
C ILE A 253 1.93 -25.59 -23.18
N ARG A 254 2.54 -26.56 -22.47
CA ARG A 254 2.89 -26.38 -21.05
C ARG A 254 3.98 -25.32 -20.92
N LEU A 255 3.60 -24.06 -21.06
CA LEU A 255 4.39 -22.96 -20.56
C LEU A 255 4.54 -23.17 -19.04
N PRO A 256 5.72 -22.90 -18.45
CA PRO A 256 5.88 -22.97 -17.00
C PRO A 256 4.71 -22.19 -16.37
N ARG A 257 3.99 -22.84 -15.43
CA ARG A 257 2.72 -22.32 -14.88
C ARG A 257 2.83 -20.83 -14.62
N TYR A 258 2.15 -20.02 -15.43
CA TYR A 258 1.95 -18.61 -15.14
C TYR A 258 1.01 -18.53 -13.95
N THR A 259 1.57 -18.35 -12.77
CA THR A 259 0.77 -17.98 -11.60
C THR A 259 0.54 -16.47 -11.75
N LEU A 260 -0.71 -16.02 -11.76
CA LEU A 260 -1.03 -14.58 -11.73
C LEU A 260 -0.32 -13.91 -10.54
N PRO A 261 -0.28 -12.57 -10.50
CA PRO A 261 -0.12 -11.82 -9.27
C PRO A 261 -1.01 -12.36 -8.16
N HIS A 262 -0.47 -13.28 -7.36
CA HIS A 262 -0.95 -13.55 -6.04
C HIS A 262 -0.25 -12.54 -5.15
N PHE A 263 -1.02 -11.58 -4.66
CA PHE A 263 -0.55 -10.65 -3.65
C PHE A 263 -0.34 -11.44 -2.37
N GLU A 264 0.85 -12.03 -2.20
CA GLU A 264 1.23 -12.57 -0.90
C GLU A 264 1.31 -11.40 0.07
N LYS A 265 0.30 -11.29 0.92
CA LYS A 265 0.21 -10.40 2.09
C LYS A 265 0.80 -9.03 1.83
N SER A 266 0.01 -8.14 1.25
CA SER A 266 0.32 -6.72 1.22
C SER A 266 0.56 -6.22 2.64
N ILE A 267 1.83 -5.97 2.96
CA ILE A 267 2.21 -5.38 4.24
C ILE A 267 1.97 -3.89 4.12
N VAL A 268 0.88 -3.40 4.71
CA VAL A 268 0.58 -1.97 4.81
C VAL A 268 1.20 -1.45 6.11
N SER A 269 2.21 -0.59 6.03
CA SER A 269 2.65 0.22 7.18
C SER A 269 1.98 1.58 7.10
N ILE A 270 1.37 2.03 8.22
CA ILE A 270 0.85 3.40 8.35
C ILE A 270 1.86 4.19 9.18
N ASP A 271 2.48 5.19 8.56
CA ASP A 271 3.54 5.98 9.17
C ASP A 271 2.96 7.18 9.94
N LYS A 272 1.83 7.74 9.48
CA LYS A 272 1.14 8.90 10.09
C LYS A 272 -0.38 8.75 9.94
N LEU A 273 -1.12 9.16 10.97
CA LEU A 273 -2.60 9.27 10.93
C LEU A 273 -3.07 10.59 11.55
N TYR A 274 -3.71 11.42 10.74
CA TYR A 274 -4.36 12.64 11.20
C TYR A 274 -5.85 12.53 10.97
N ALA A 275 -6.63 12.36 12.03
CA ALA A 275 -8.06 12.24 11.86
C ALA A 275 -8.77 13.56 12.16
N TYR A 276 -9.70 13.92 11.28
CA TYR A 276 -10.50 15.13 11.39
C TYR A 276 -11.96 14.77 11.61
N TRP A 277 -12.55 15.32 12.66
CA TRP A 277 -13.97 15.15 12.97
C TRP A 277 -14.64 16.50 13.17
N SER A 278 -15.80 16.65 12.54
CA SER A 278 -16.71 17.78 12.73
C SER A 278 -18.12 17.27 13.04
N ALA A 279 -18.93 18.11 13.68
CA ALA A 279 -20.34 17.82 13.90
C ALA A 279 -21.13 17.67 12.58
N GLU A 280 -20.72 18.39 11.52
CA GLU A 280 -21.37 18.33 10.20
C GLU A 280 -21.04 17.03 9.44
N ASP A 281 -19.81 16.53 9.60
CA ASP A 281 -19.28 15.34 8.91
C ASP A 281 -19.00 14.19 9.88
N SER A 282 -19.84 14.01 10.89
CA SER A 282 -19.57 13.05 11.97
C SER A 282 -19.42 11.58 11.52
N TYR A 283 -20.06 11.23 10.40
CA TYR A 283 -19.95 9.91 9.75
C TYR A 283 -19.18 9.97 8.42
N LYS A 284 -18.52 11.11 8.18
CA LYS A 284 -17.66 11.37 7.03
C LYS A 284 -16.31 11.97 7.43
N PRO A 285 -15.58 11.40 8.40
CA PRO A 285 -14.30 11.94 8.78
C PRO A 285 -13.32 11.81 7.62
N TRP A 286 -12.30 12.66 7.63
CA TRP A 286 -11.15 12.47 6.75
C TRP A 286 -9.91 12.16 7.58
N ALA A 287 -9.07 11.30 7.01
CA ALA A 287 -7.83 10.86 7.60
C ALA A 287 -6.65 11.29 6.70
N GLY A 288 -5.66 11.94 7.27
CA GLY A 288 -4.35 12.08 6.65
C GLY A 288 -3.57 10.78 6.87
N ILE A 289 -3.22 10.05 5.82
CA ILE A 289 -2.53 8.76 5.91
C ILE A 289 -1.32 8.76 4.99
N SER A 290 -0.14 8.51 5.56
CA SER A 290 1.04 8.10 4.80
C SER A 290 1.22 6.61 4.99
N ALA A 291 1.14 5.84 3.90
CA ALA A 291 1.30 4.40 3.95
C ALA A 291 2.21 3.87 2.85
N GLN A 292 2.95 2.81 3.18
CA GLN A 292 3.81 2.08 2.26
C GLN A 292 3.35 0.63 2.20
N ALA A 293 3.21 0.11 0.98
CA ALA A 293 2.85 -1.27 0.73
C ALA A 293 3.90 -1.92 -0.17
N LEU A 294 4.44 -3.06 0.26
CA LEU A 294 5.23 -3.90 -0.63
C LEU A 294 4.29 -4.76 -1.47
N ILE A 295 4.33 -4.57 -2.78
CA ILE A 295 3.64 -5.39 -3.77
C ILE A 295 4.68 -6.31 -4.40
N GLU A 296 4.55 -7.61 -4.15
CA GLU A 296 5.29 -8.64 -4.86
C GLU A 296 4.41 -9.22 -5.97
N ILE A 297 4.85 -9.06 -7.20
CA ILE A 297 4.30 -9.74 -8.35
C ILE A 297 5.08 -11.07 -8.47
N PRO A 298 4.45 -12.24 -8.45
CA PRO A 298 5.11 -13.53 -8.64
C PRO A 298 5.85 -13.54 -9.97
N ASN A 299 7.16 -13.76 -9.91
CA ASN A 299 7.96 -14.04 -11.09
C ASN A 299 7.99 -15.55 -11.35
N THR A 300 7.04 -16.03 -12.16
CA THR A 300 6.80 -17.48 -12.29
C THR A 300 7.53 -18.10 -13.47
N SER A 301 8.29 -17.31 -14.23
CA SER A 301 8.88 -17.74 -15.51
C SER A 301 10.38 -17.46 -15.64
N GLY A 302 11.01 -16.76 -14.70
CA GLY A 302 12.40 -16.31 -14.88
C GLY A 302 12.55 -15.34 -16.07
N ALA A 303 11.44 -14.71 -16.48
CA ALA A 303 11.39 -13.75 -17.58
C ALA A 303 12.11 -12.46 -17.21
N ASN A 304 12.90 -11.92 -18.15
CA ASN A 304 13.51 -10.59 -18.05
C ASN A 304 12.63 -9.53 -18.75
N ALA A 305 11.31 -9.67 -18.69
CA ALA A 305 10.40 -8.68 -19.24
C ALA A 305 10.28 -7.48 -18.28
N THR A 306 10.31 -6.27 -18.82
CA THR A 306 10.11 -5.04 -18.04
C THR A 306 8.62 -4.77 -17.82
N PHE A 307 8.26 -4.42 -16.59
CA PHE A 307 6.90 -4.05 -16.19
C PHE A 307 6.95 -2.67 -15.53
N GLU A 308 6.18 -1.73 -16.07
CA GLU A 308 5.95 -0.41 -15.49
C GLU A 308 4.47 -0.30 -15.11
N VAL A 309 4.16 0.12 -13.89
CA VAL A 309 2.78 0.28 -13.44
C VAL A 309 2.31 1.68 -13.83
N GLU A 310 1.35 1.79 -14.74
CA GLU A 310 0.83 3.09 -15.22
C GLU A 310 -0.28 3.65 -14.32
N SER A 311 -1.10 2.78 -13.73
CA SER A 311 -2.23 3.19 -12.88
C SER A 311 -2.59 2.10 -11.88
N LEU A 312 -3.02 2.51 -10.69
CA LEU A 312 -3.50 1.64 -9.63
C LEU A 312 -4.69 2.34 -8.94
N VAL A 313 -5.88 1.75 -9.05
CA VAL A 313 -7.15 2.29 -8.54
C VAL A 313 -7.73 1.31 -7.52
N PRO A 314 -7.61 1.61 -6.22
CA PRO A 314 -8.14 0.79 -5.14
C PRO A 314 -9.57 1.19 -4.78
N HIS A 315 -10.39 0.18 -4.52
CA HIS A 315 -11.75 0.29 -3.98
C HIS A 315 -11.79 -0.39 -2.62
N LEU A 316 -11.59 0.37 -1.54
CA LEU A 316 -11.38 -0.18 -0.20
C LEU A 316 -12.57 0.07 0.73
N GLN A 317 -12.81 -0.90 1.60
CA GLN A 317 -13.82 -0.90 2.64
C GLN A 317 -13.19 -1.33 3.96
N LEU A 318 -13.58 -0.65 5.04
CA LEU A 318 -13.24 -1.06 6.39
C LEU A 318 -14.24 -2.11 6.87
N VAL A 319 -13.73 -3.25 7.33
CA VAL A 319 -14.53 -4.38 7.81
C VAL A 319 -14.26 -4.65 9.28
N ASP A 320 -15.29 -5.10 10.00
CA ASP A 320 -15.16 -5.52 11.39
C ASP A 320 -14.57 -6.94 11.50
N LYS A 321 -14.42 -7.42 12.74
CA LYS A 321 -13.92 -8.77 13.06
C LYS A 321 -14.73 -9.92 12.44
N ASP A 322 -15.99 -9.67 12.07
CA ASP A 322 -16.90 -10.64 11.45
C ASP A 322 -16.92 -10.45 9.91
N ASN A 323 -15.94 -9.70 9.39
CA ASN A 323 -15.75 -9.36 7.99
C ASN A 323 -16.91 -8.57 7.37
N GLN A 324 -17.66 -7.82 8.20
CA GLN A 324 -18.77 -6.99 7.73
C GLN A 324 -18.30 -5.57 7.45
N PRO A 325 -18.57 -5.00 6.26
CA PRO A 325 -18.17 -3.64 5.92
C PRO A 325 -18.96 -2.62 6.75
N PHE A 326 -18.26 -1.67 7.36
CA PHE A 326 -18.86 -0.60 8.14
C PHE A 326 -18.48 0.81 7.63
N ALA A 327 -17.42 0.96 6.83
CA ALA A 327 -17.09 2.22 6.17
C ALA A 327 -16.42 1.97 4.80
N THR A 328 -16.53 2.92 3.88
CA THR A 328 -15.83 2.94 2.60
C THR A 328 -14.74 4.00 2.62
N ILE A 329 -13.64 3.74 1.92
CA ILE A 329 -12.59 4.73 1.73
C ILE A 329 -12.85 5.46 0.41
N ASP A 330 -13.11 6.76 0.49
CA ASP A 330 -13.45 7.60 -0.65
C ASP A 330 -12.17 8.05 -1.36
N ILE A 331 -11.70 7.25 -2.32
CA ILE A 331 -10.47 7.50 -3.07
C ILE A 331 -10.82 8.06 -4.46
N VAL A 332 -10.59 9.35 -4.68
CA VAL A 332 -11.01 10.04 -5.92
C VAL A 332 -9.93 10.05 -6.99
N ALA A 333 -8.65 10.23 -6.62
CA ALA A 333 -7.50 10.14 -7.52
C ALA A 333 -6.22 10.08 -6.68
N ILE A 334 -5.25 9.24 -7.07
CA ILE A 334 -4.08 8.98 -6.22
C ILE A 334 -2.79 9.37 -6.92
N PRO A 335 -1.91 10.15 -6.26
CA PRO A 335 -0.50 10.17 -6.61
C PRO A 335 0.19 8.96 -5.95
N ILE A 336 -0.06 7.74 -6.46
CA ILE A 336 0.74 6.59 -6.01
C ILE A 336 2.15 6.78 -6.54
N GLN A 337 3.11 6.77 -5.63
CA GLN A 337 4.52 6.66 -6.01
C GLN A 337 4.89 5.18 -6.04
N LEU A 338 5.29 4.71 -7.22
CA LEU A 338 5.83 3.37 -7.39
C LEU A 338 7.35 3.43 -7.44
N LYS A 339 7.99 2.66 -6.56
CA LYS A 339 9.43 2.44 -6.59
C LYS A 339 9.71 0.95 -6.74
N GLN A 340 10.32 0.56 -7.86
CA GLN A 340 10.83 -0.79 -8.01
C GLN A 340 12.02 -1.00 -7.08
N VAL A 341 11.92 -1.98 -6.19
CA VAL A 341 13.00 -2.32 -5.23
C VAL A 341 13.73 -3.60 -5.63
N ALA A 342 13.07 -4.49 -6.37
CA ALA A 342 13.67 -5.66 -7.01
C ALA A 342 12.90 -6.02 -8.29
N PRO A 343 13.41 -6.93 -9.14
CA PRO A 343 12.59 -7.52 -10.19
C PRO A 343 11.29 -8.05 -9.60
N PHE A 344 10.15 -7.59 -10.13
CA PHE A 344 8.81 -7.96 -9.68
C PHE A 344 8.45 -7.61 -8.22
N LYS A 345 9.27 -6.81 -7.52
CA LYS A 345 8.93 -6.24 -6.21
C LYS A 345 8.87 -4.72 -6.28
N PHE A 346 7.72 -4.18 -5.93
CA PHE A 346 7.44 -2.75 -6.00
C PHE A 346 7.01 -2.26 -4.62
N VAL A 347 7.56 -1.14 -4.19
CA VAL A 347 7.01 -0.39 -3.07
C VAL A 347 6.04 0.63 -3.64
N VAL A 348 4.79 0.51 -3.23
CA VAL A 348 3.74 1.50 -3.45
C VAL A 348 3.70 2.39 -2.22
N SER A 349 4.05 3.66 -2.40
CA SER A 349 3.88 4.68 -1.39
C SER A 349 2.68 5.54 -1.75
N CYS A 350 1.80 5.73 -0.79
CA CYS A 350 0.68 6.66 -0.88
C CYS A 350 0.73 7.63 0.29
N ASP A 351 0.56 8.91 -0.02
CA ASP A 351 0.46 9.97 0.97
C ASP A 351 -0.82 10.74 0.67
N PHE A 352 -1.77 10.64 1.59
CA PHE A 352 -3.06 11.29 1.51
C PHE A 352 -3.14 12.31 2.63
N ASP A 353 -3.27 13.59 2.28
CA ASP A 353 -3.55 14.62 3.29
C ASP A 353 -5.01 14.54 3.79
N ARG A 354 -5.93 14.11 2.91
CA ARG A 354 -7.38 14.04 3.17
C ARG A 354 -8.02 12.83 2.49
N LEU A 355 -7.89 11.67 3.11
CA LEU A 355 -8.60 10.45 2.74
C LEU A 355 -9.99 10.46 3.36
N GLY A 356 -11.03 10.65 2.54
CA GLY A 356 -12.41 10.60 3.03
C GLY A 356 -12.79 9.18 3.47
N LEU A 357 -13.49 9.07 4.59
CA LEU A 357 -14.12 7.83 5.02
C LEU A 357 -15.62 8.05 5.03
N SER A 358 -16.40 7.20 4.36
CA SER A 358 -17.86 7.27 4.39
C SER A 358 -18.42 6.06 5.12
N VAL A 359 -19.07 6.27 6.27
CA VAL A 359 -19.70 5.17 7.02
C VAL A 359 -20.86 4.60 6.21
N VAL A 360 -20.93 3.26 6.15
CA VAL A 360 -22.00 2.56 5.42
C VAL A 360 -23.33 2.83 6.14
N PRO A 361 -24.39 3.29 5.43
CA PRO A 361 -25.68 3.56 6.05
C PRO A 361 -26.23 2.36 6.83
N GLY A 362 -26.64 2.58 8.08
CA GLY A 362 -27.13 1.53 8.98
C GLY A 362 -26.04 0.77 9.75
N ARG A 363 -24.75 1.07 9.53
CA ARG A 363 -23.59 0.49 10.24
C ARG A 363 -22.92 1.47 11.21
N GLU A 364 -23.60 2.56 11.56
CA GLU A 364 -23.08 3.62 12.43
C GLU A 364 -22.64 3.09 13.79
N LYS A 365 -23.37 2.10 14.33
CA LYS A 365 -23.01 1.44 15.60
C LYS A 365 -21.68 0.71 15.55
N GLN A 366 -21.36 0.06 14.44
CA GLN A 366 -20.09 -0.65 14.26
C GLN A 366 -18.93 0.34 14.17
N PHE A 367 -19.13 1.44 13.45
CA PHE A 367 -18.16 2.54 13.39
C PHE A 367 -17.91 3.15 14.78
N THR A 368 -18.97 3.44 15.54
CA THR A 368 -18.85 3.93 16.93
C THR A 368 -18.13 2.93 17.83
N TYR A 369 -18.36 1.62 17.66
CA TYR A 369 -17.66 0.60 18.42
C TYR A 369 -16.15 0.56 18.11
N ALA A 370 -15.79 0.64 16.82
CA ALA A 370 -14.39 0.71 16.40
C ALA A 370 -13.67 1.93 17.02
N MET A 371 -14.33 3.09 17.02
CA MET A 371 -13.77 4.30 17.61
C MET A 371 -13.68 4.24 19.14
N LYS A 372 -14.66 3.63 19.81
CA LYS A 372 -14.61 3.37 21.25
C LYS A 372 -13.39 2.53 21.60
N ARG A 373 -13.11 1.48 20.83
CA ARG A 373 -11.93 0.63 21.02
C ARG A 373 -10.63 1.41 20.85
N ALA A 374 -10.56 2.28 19.85
CA ALA A 374 -9.41 3.14 19.63
C ALA A 374 -9.11 4.03 20.85
N LEU A 375 -10.15 4.66 21.43
CA LEU A 375 -10.01 5.58 22.56
C LEU A 375 -9.76 4.87 23.89
N SER A 376 -10.42 3.75 24.14
CA SER A 376 -10.34 3.04 25.43
C SER A 376 -9.14 2.11 25.55
N ASP A 377 -8.90 1.31 24.50
CA ASP A 377 -7.93 0.21 24.48
C ASP A 377 -6.61 0.62 23.82
N ARG A 378 -6.54 1.83 23.23
CA ARG A 378 -5.39 2.28 22.43
C ARG A 378 -5.01 1.28 21.35
N ASN A 379 -6.01 0.62 20.78
CA ASN A 379 -5.84 -0.28 19.65
C ASN A 379 -6.96 -0.07 18.62
N LEU A 380 -6.55 0.13 17.37
CA LEU A 380 -7.42 0.15 16.20
C LEU A 380 -7.24 -1.19 15.45
N LEU A 381 -8.22 -2.09 15.63
CA LEU A 381 -8.29 -3.39 14.95
C LEU A 381 -9.44 -3.40 13.94
N PHE A 382 -9.11 -3.44 12.65
CA PHE A 382 -10.09 -3.53 11.57
C PHE A 382 -9.44 -4.16 10.33
N GLY A 383 -10.25 -4.85 9.53
CA GLY A 383 -9.81 -5.32 8.22
C GLY A 383 -10.01 -4.25 7.16
N VAL A 384 -9.23 -4.33 6.10
CA VAL A 384 -9.40 -3.58 4.86
C VAL A 384 -9.64 -4.59 3.76
N ASN A 385 -10.86 -4.61 3.24
CA ASN A 385 -11.23 -5.43 2.10
C ASN A 385 -11.47 -4.54 0.89
N GLY A 386 -11.15 -5.04 -0.29
CA GLY A 386 -11.39 -4.27 -1.48
C GLY A 386 -10.99 -4.96 -2.76
N THR A 387 -11.07 -4.18 -3.83
CA THR A 387 -10.54 -4.56 -5.12
C THR A 387 -9.53 -3.54 -5.62
N LEU A 388 -8.64 -3.98 -6.50
CA LEU A 388 -7.61 -3.17 -7.10
C LEU A 388 -7.64 -3.33 -8.62
N ASP A 389 -7.77 -2.22 -9.33
CA ASP A 389 -7.56 -2.17 -10.76
C ASP A 389 -6.13 -1.70 -11.04
N VAL A 390 -5.37 -2.46 -11.83
CA VAL A 390 -3.97 -2.20 -12.16
C VAL A 390 -3.79 -2.16 -13.67
N VAL A 391 -3.18 -1.10 -14.17
CA VAL A 391 -2.70 -1.00 -15.56
C VAL A 391 -1.19 -1.18 -15.56
N LEU A 392 -0.71 -2.25 -16.21
CA LEU A 392 0.71 -2.51 -16.42
C LEU A 392 1.11 -2.18 -17.86
N ALA A 393 2.08 -1.31 -18.06
CA ALA A 393 2.83 -1.24 -19.30
C ALA A 393 3.90 -2.34 -19.33
N THR A 394 3.86 -3.15 -20.38
CA THR A 394 4.84 -4.21 -20.61
C THR A 394 5.41 -4.07 -22.01
N SER A 395 6.52 -4.76 -22.28
CA SER A 395 7.13 -4.80 -23.61
C SER A 395 6.19 -5.31 -24.71
N ILE A 396 5.18 -6.13 -24.36
CA ILE A 396 4.19 -6.68 -25.30
C ILE A 396 2.92 -5.83 -25.44
N GLY A 397 2.72 -4.81 -24.60
CA GLY A 397 1.51 -3.98 -24.60
C GLY A 397 1.03 -3.65 -23.18
N ARG A 398 -0.11 -2.96 -23.07
CA ARG A 398 -0.71 -2.70 -21.76
C ARG A 398 -1.56 -3.89 -21.32
N ILE A 399 -1.45 -4.24 -20.05
CA ILE A 399 -2.26 -5.27 -19.41
C ILE A 399 -3.13 -4.57 -18.37
N HIS A 400 -4.45 -4.62 -18.57
CA HIS A 400 -5.42 -4.15 -17.59
C HIS A 400 -5.91 -5.34 -16.77
N MET A 401 -5.59 -5.31 -15.48
CA MET A 401 -6.10 -6.27 -14.50
C MET A 401 -7.14 -5.55 -13.64
N SER A 402 -8.37 -6.04 -13.66
CA SER A 402 -9.46 -5.46 -12.89
C SER A 402 -9.87 -6.39 -11.76
N GLU A 403 -10.41 -5.80 -10.69
CA GLU A 403 -11.01 -6.52 -9.56
C GLU A 403 -10.05 -7.43 -8.76
N LEU A 404 -8.76 -7.08 -8.68
CA LEU A 404 -7.81 -7.89 -7.91
C LEU A 404 -8.15 -7.78 -6.41
N PRO A 405 -8.38 -8.90 -5.69
CA PRO A 405 -8.82 -8.85 -4.31
C PRO A 405 -7.72 -8.33 -3.38
N ILE A 406 -8.07 -7.40 -2.50
CA ILE A 406 -7.27 -6.95 -1.37
C ILE A 406 -7.96 -7.41 -0.09
N ASP A 407 -7.20 -8.09 0.77
CA ASP A 407 -7.58 -8.42 2.14
C ASP A 407 -6.35 -8.15 3.02
N ALA A 408 -6.49 -7.19 3.92
CA ALA A 408 -5.44 -6.82 4.86
C ALA A 408 -6.03 -6.60 6.25
N GLU A 409 -5.41 -7.16 7.27
CA GLU A 409 -5.75 -6.89 8.66
C GLU A 409 -4.84 -5.77 9.19
N ILE A 410 -5.44 -4.70 9.71
CA ILE A 410 -4.72 -3.61 10.36
C ILE A 410 -4.90 -3.79 11.86
N ASP A 411 -3.80 -4.16 12.53
CA ASP A 411 -3.67 -4.14 13.99
C ASP A 411 -2.74 -2.99 14.36
N TRP A 412 -3.32 -1.85 14.72
CA TRP A 412 -2.57 -0.67 15.12
C TRP A 412 -2.70 -0.40 16.61
N VAL A 413 -1.61 -0.63 17.33
CA VAL A 413 -1.45 -0.23 18.73
C VAL A 413 -0.89 1.20 18.81
N PHE A 414 -1.60 2.11 19.49
CA PHE A 414 -1.14 3.46 19.76
C PHE A 414 -0.11 3.43 20.91
N ASP A 415 1.12 3.05 20.60
CA ASP A 415 2.26 3.09 21.54
C ASP A 415 3.32 4.12 21.12
N SER A 416 4.12 4.62 22.07
CA SER A 416 5.16 5.61 21.82
C SER A 416 6.35 5.09 21.02
N ASP A 417 6.57 3.78 21.06
CA ASP A 417 7.54 3.05 20.26
C ASP A 417 6.80 2.16 19.27
N SER A 418 6.03 2.75 18.35
CA SER A 418 5.43 1.99 17.25
C SER A 418 6.51 1.52 16.25
N GLN A 419 7.43 0.67 16.71
CA GLN A 419 7.94 -0.40 15.86
C GLN A 419 6.74 -1.33 15.62
N ILE A 420 6.14 -1.16 14.46
CA ILE A 420 5.15 -2.09 13.95
C ILE A 420 5.82 -3.46 13.94
N SER A 421 5.40 -4.36 14.83
CA SER A 421 5.92 -5.73 14.91
C SER A 421 5.34 -6.57 13.77
N LEU A 422 5.73 -6.25 12.54
CA LEU A 422 5.58 -7.13 11.39
C LEU A 422 6.84 -7.99 11.33
N LYS A 423 6.69 -9.31 11.51
CA LYS A 423 7.73 -10.30 11.24
C LYS A 423 8.11 -10.28 9.75
N TYR A 424 8.86 -9.27 9.31
CA TYR A 424 9.74 -9.28 8.12
C TYR A 424 10.54 -7.97 7.90
N VAL A 425 10.49 -6.97 8.79
CA VAL A 425 11.16 -5.68 8.58
C VAL A 425 12.53 -5.63 9.27
N ASP A 426 13.48 -6.46 8.78
CA ASP A 426 14.90 -6.38 9.18
C ASP A 426 15.78 -5.64 8.15
N LEU A 427 15.19 -4.94 7.16
CA LEU A 427 15.93 -4.36 6.03
C LEU A 427 15.87 -2.83 5.89
N ILE A 428 15.17 -2.09 6.78
CA ILE A 428 15.02 -0.63 6.65
C ILE A 428 15.50 0.17 7.88
N ASP A 429 15.94 -0.50 8.95
CA ASP A 429 16.34 0.13 10.24
C ASP A 429 17.69 0.86 10.26
N ALA A 430 18.25 1.24 9.11
CA ALA A 430 19.58 1.86 9.05
C ALA A 430 19.62 3.40 9.05
N VAL A 431 18.50 4.13 9.10
CA VAL A 431 18.53 5.60 8.82
C VAL A 431 17.89 6.53 9.89
N SER A 432 17.25 6.06 10.95
CA SER A 432 16.66 6.98 11.94
C SER A 432 17.03 6.67 13.39
N ASN A 433 18.32 6.72 13.70
CA ASN A 433 18.80 6.85 15.07
C ASN A 433 18.91 8.33 15.45
N ALA A 434 17.84 8.87 16.05
CA ALA A 434 17.88 10.13 16.78
C ALA A 434 17.05 9.99 18.08
N GLY A 435 17.76 9.69 19.18
CA GLY A 435 17.40 10.04 20.56
C GLY A 435 16.00 9.66 21.05
N ALA A 436 15.84 8.41 21.49
CA ALA A 436 14.70 7.98 22.29
C ALA A 436 14.76 8.63 23.69
N ASP A 437 13.97 9.68 23.91
CA ASP A 437 13.58 10.11 25.26
C ASP A 437 12.27 10.93 25.25
N SER A 438 11.11 10.27 25.08
CA SER A 438 9.85 10.54 25.84
C SER A 438 8.63 9.82 25.24
N SER A 439 8.15 8.81 25.94
CA SER A 439 6.97 7.99 25.59
C SER A 439 5.61 8.65 25.87
N SER A 440 5.57 9.94 26.23
CA SER A 440 4.35 10.62 26.67
C SER A 440 4.28 12.07 26.18
N ALA A 441 3.06 12.51 25.86
CA ALA A 441 2.79 13.91 25.52
C ALA A 441 3.10 14.81 26.73
N LYS A 442 3.89 15.87 26.50
CA LYS A 442 4.23 16.84 27.55
C LYS A 442 3.31 18.06 27.40
N VAL A 443 2.59 18.40 28.46
CA VAL A 443 1.72 19.59 28.50
C VAL A 443 2.31 20.59 29.49
N SER A 444 2.38 21.86 29.09
CA SER A 444 2.77 22.97 29.97
C SER A 444 1.78 24.12 29.85
N VAL A 445 1.47 24.77 30.97
CA VAL A 445 0.60 25.95 31.01
C VAL A 445 1.47 27.20 30.81
N ASN A 446 1.21 27.98 29.77
CA ASN A 446 1.94 29.22 29.48
C ASN A 446 1.19 30.47 29.92
N ARG A 447 -0.15 30.39 30.06
CA ARG A 447 -1.01 31.51 30.43
C ARG A 447 -2.22 31.04 31.22
N ILE A 448 -2.56 31.78 32.27
CA ILE A 448 -3.81 31.64 33.02
C ILE A 448 -4.53 32.99 33.01
N HIS A 449 -5.73 33.01 32.47
CA HIS A 449 -6.60 34.19 32.44
C HIS A 449 -7.94 33.85 33.10
N VAL A 450 -8.36 34.65 34.07
CA VAL A 450 -9.68 34.50 34.70
C VAL A 450 -10.69 35.27 33.86
N ALA A 451 -11.58 34.54 33.20
CA ALA A 451 -12.62 35.12 32.36
C ALA A 451 -13.82 35.56 33.21
N GLU A 452 -14.31 34.67 34.08
CA GLU A 452 -15.48 34.92 34.92
C GLU A 452 -15.30 34.35 36.32
N THR A 453 -15.92 35.00 37.31
CA THR A 453 -15.92 34.53 38.70
C THR A 453 -17.28 34.77 39.33
N THR A 454 -17.78 33.75 40.01
CA THR A 454 -18.93 33.80 40.92
C THR A 454 -18.49 33.22 42.27
N HIS A 455 -19.41 33.08 43.23
CA HIS A 455 -19.05 32.51 44.53
C HIS A 455 -18.57 31.04 44.43
N ASP A 456 -19.19 30.29 43.54
CA ASP A 456 -19.08 28.84 43.39
C ASP A 456 -18.43 28.39 42.07
N LEU A 457 -18.09 29.31 41.16
CA LEU A 457 -17.46 28.99 39.87
C LEU A 457 -16.34 29.98 39.52
N LEU A 458 -15.20 29.44 39.09
CA LEU A 458 -14.15 30.18 38.40
C LEU A 458 -14.02 29.68 36.97
N VAL A 459 -14.13 30.57 36.01
CA VAL A 459 -13.89 30.26 34.59
C VAL A 459 -12.50 30.75 34.22
N PHE A 460 -11.63 29.83 33.87
CA PHE A 460 -10.27 30.11 33.39
C PHE A 460 -10.18 29.89 31.88
N GLU A 461 -9.45 30.76 31.21
CA GLU A 461 -8.90 30.54 29.88
C GLU A 461 -7.41 30.20 30.06
N LEU A 462 -7.05 28.95 29.76
CA LEU A 462 -5.69 28.45 29.87
C LEU A 462 -5.05 28.37 28.48
N GLY A 463 -3.86 28.96 28.36
CA GLY A 463 -2.96 28.69 27.25
C GLY A 463 -2.08 27.50 27.56
N LEU A 464 -2.16 26.45 26.74
CA LEU A 464 -1.41 25.21 26.88
C LEU A 464 -0.43 25.06 25.71
N ASP A 465 0.81 24.74 26.01
CA ASP A 465 1.77 24.23 25.04
C ASP A 465 1.87 22.71 25.19
N ILE A 466 1.51 21.99 24.14
CA ILE A 466 1.40 20.53 24.09
C ILE A 466 2.45 20.01 23.11
N SER A 467 3.46 19.31 23.63
CA SER A 467 4.42 18.56 22.83
C SER A 467 3.88 17.14 22.62
N ASN A 468 3.35 16.87 21.44
CA ASN A 468 2.86 15.57 21.00
C ASN A 468 4.01 14.78 20.34
N PRO A 469 4.58 13.75 20.99
CA PRO A 469 5.66 12.95 20.40
C PRO A 469 5.14 11.98 19.31
N PHE A 470 3.83 11.75 19.25
CA PHE A 470 3.24 10.72 18.40
C PHE A 470 3.15 11.13 16.93
N THR A 471 3.25 10.16 16.02
CA THR A 471 3.04 10.35 14.57
C THR A 471 1.58 10.51 14.17
N TYR A 472 0.67 10.45 15.15
CA TYR A 472 -0.76 10.66 14.98
C TYR A 472 -1.25 11.94 15.65
N GLY A 473 -2.35 12.47 15.14
CA GLY A 473 -2.97 13.70 15.59
C GLY A 473 -4.47 13.70 15.36
N ALA A 474 -5.14 14.73 15.89
CA ALA A 474 -6.58 14.85 15.80
C ALA A 474 -6.99 16.32 15.67
N PHE A 475 -8.00 16.57 14.85
CA PHE A 475 -8.74 17.81 14.87
C PHE A 475 -10.19 17.53 15.30
N ILE A 476 -10.63 18.17 16.37
CA ILE A 476 -11.96 17.99 16.97
C ILE A 476 -12.60 19.36 17.15
N THR A 477 -13.80 19.56 16.58
CA THR A 477 -14.52 20.86 16.55
C THR A 477 -15.21 21.27 17.85
N ASP A 478 -15.29 20.37 18.82
CA ASP A 478 -15.85 20.64 20.14
C ASP A 478 -15.66 19.43 21.02
N LEU A 479 -15.07 19.64 22.19
CA LEU A 479 -14.84 18.62 23.19
C LEU A 479 -14.95 19.24 24.58
N ALA A 480 -15.74 18.61 25.45
CA ALA A 480 -15.82 18.92 26.85
C ALA A 480 -15.60 17.67 27.70
N LEU A 481 -14.78 17.77 28.74
CA LEU A 481 -14.46 16.65 29.64
C LEU A 481 -14.55 17.11 31.10
N ASN A 482 -15.04 16.22 31.95
CA ASN A 482 -15.06 16.43 33.39
C ASN A 482 -13.72 16.00 33.98
N ILE A 483 -13.24 16.78 34.96
CA ILE A 483 -12.16 16.41 35.85
C ILE A 483 -12.76 16.16 37.23
N ASN A 484 -12.48 14.98 37.77
CA ASN A 484 -12.84 14.58 39.11
C ASN A 484 -11.56 14.35 39.94
N TYR A 485 -11.61 14.68 41.23
CA TYR A 485 -10.56 14.36 42.20
C TYR A 485 -11.20 13.71 43.43
N ASP A 486 -10.83 12.47 43.73
CA ASP A 486 -11.43 11.66 44.80
C ASP A 486 -12.98 11.69 44.76
N GLY A 487 -13.54 11.44 43.57
CA GLY A 487 -14.98 11.45 43.31
C GLY A 487 -15.66 12.83 43.35
N LEU A 488 -14.93 13.93 43.62
CA LEU A 488 -15.46 15.29 43.53
C LEU A 488 -15.27 15.85 42.13
N HIS A 489 -16.34 16.32 41.49
CA HIS A 489 -16.25 17.02 40.20
C HIS A 489 -15.68 18.44 40.38
N ILE A 490 -14.37 18.58 40.16
CA ILE A 490 -13.63 19.81 40.43
C ILE A 490 -13.63 20.77 39.24
N ALA A 491 -13.72 20.28 38.00
CA ALA A 491 -13.73 21.14 36.83
C ALA A 491 -14.35 20.49 35.60
N THR A 492 -14.88 21.30 34.69
CA THR A 492 -15.16 20.91 33.31
C THR A 492 -14.18 21.64 32.39
N ILE A 493 -13.44 20.92 31.56
CA ILE A 493 -12.59 21.51 30.51
C ILE A 493 -13.38 21.49 29.20
N GLY A 494 -13.55 22.64 28.57
CA GLY A 494 -14.05 22.80 27.22
C GLY A 494 -12.95 23.21 26.25
N VAL A 495 -12.97 22.60 25.07
CA VAL A 495 -12.08 22.91 23.94
C VAL A 495 -12.95 23.12 22.71
N GLU A 496 -12.97 24.34 22.19
CA GLU A 496 -13.76 24.67 21.00
C GLU A 496 -13.13 24.16 19.72
N GLN A 497 -11.80 24.08 19.64
CA GLN A 497 -11.10 23.55 18.47
C GLN A 497 -9.82 22.89 18.94
N LEU A 498 -9.87 21.59 19.20
CA LEU A 498 -8.67 20.84 19.55
C LEU A 498 -7.95 20.50 18.26
N SER A 499 -6.75 21.06 18.06
CA SER A 499 -5.89 20.71 16.94
C SER A 499 -4.56 20.18 17.46
N LEU A 500 -4.38 18.87 17.38
CA LEU A 500 -3.16 18.18 17.78
C LEU A 500 -2.47 17.63 16.54
N SER A 501 -1.27 18.12 16.29
CA SER A 501 -0.34 17.64 15.26
C SER A 501 0.92 17.05 15.90
N GLN A 502 1.75 16.31 15.16
CA GLN A 502 3.03 15.85 15.69
C GLN A 502 3.94 17.05 16.03
N GLY A 503 4.61 17.00 17.19
CA GLY A 503 5.48 18.07 17.67
C GLY A 503 4.78 19.06 18.60
N LYS A 504 5.21 20.33 18.56
CA LYS A 504 4.71 21.39 19.45
C LYS A 504 3.40 21.96 18.93
N ASN A 505 2.39 21.99 19.79
CA ASN A 505 1.08 22.59 19.54
C ASN A 505 0.79 23.62 20.63
N THR A 506 0.04 24.66 20.30
CA THR A 506 -0.49 25.60 21.29
C THR A 506 -2.01 25.55 21.24
N GLN A 507 -2.64 25.32 22.38
CA GLN A 507 -4.07 25.15 22.52
C GLN A 507 -4.60 26.11 23.59
N THR A 508 -5.74 26.74 23.32
CA THR A 508 -6.50 27.44 24.36
C THR A 508 -7.63 26.55 24.82
N VAL A 509 -7.80 26.42 26.14
CA VAL A 509 -8.87 25.63 26.76
C VAL A 509 -9.60 26.48 27.80
N TYR A 510 -10.92 26.28 27.90
CA TYR A 510 -11.76 26.92 28.90
C TYR A 510 -12.00 25.94 30.05
N VAL A 511 -11.73 26.34 31.27
CA VAL A 511 -11.87 25.50 32.46
C VAL A 511 -12.89 26.13 33.38
N HIS A 512 -14.01 25.43 33.56
CA HIS A 512 -15.05 25.77 34.51
C HIS A 512 -14.74 25.04 35.80
N PHE A 513 -14.02 25.72 36.70
CA PHE A 513 -13.60 25.17 37.99
C PHE A 513 -14.67 25.40 39.04
N ASN A 514 -15.22 24.30 39.57
CA ASN A 514 -16.24 24.36 40.62
C ASN A 514 -15.55 24.61 41.96
N ASN A 515 -15.94 25.71 42.60
CA ASN A 515 -15.35 26.16 43.83
C ASN A 515 -16.15 25.70 45.04
N TYR A 516 -15.56 24.77 45.78
CA TYR A 516 -16.03 24.24 47.05
C TYR A 516 -15.04 24.60 48.15
N PRO A 517 -14.96 25.88 48.58
CA PRO A 517 -13.94 26.37 49.51
C PRO A 517 -13.96 25.69 50.88
N GLU A 518 -15.03 24.98 51.22
CA GLU A 518 -15.17 24.20 52.45
C GLU A 518 -14.99 22.68 52.29
N ASP A 519 -14.96 22.15 51.06
CA ASP A 519 -14.77 20.72 50.83
C ASP A 519 -13.32 20.30 51.11
N LEU A 520 -13.14 19.29 51.96
CA LEU A 520 -11.84 18.77 52.35
C LEU A 520 -11.06 18.18 51.17
N ARG A 521 -11.73 17.65 50.15
CA ARG A 521 -11.10 17.07 48.96
C ARG A 521 -10.44 18.16 48.12
N GLN A 522 -11.11 19.29 47.89
CA GLN A 522 -10.49 20.42 47.18
C GLN A 522 -9.33 21.02 47.98
N LYS A 523 -9.46 21.15 49.31
CA LYS A 523 -8.34 21.58 50.17
C LYS A 523 -7.14 20.62 50.07
N ARG A 524 -7.39 19.30 50.05
CA ARG A 524 -6.37 18.28 49.88
C ARG A 524 -5.71 18.32 48.50
N LEU A 525 -6.47 18.55 47.43
CA LEU A 525 -5.95 18.74 46.07
C LEU A 525 -4.89 19.83 46.04
N PHE A 526 -5.18 21.02 46.59
CA PHE A 526 -4.22 22.12 46.64
C PHE A 526 -3.01 21.82 47.53
N LEU A 527 -3.23 21.13 48.65
CA LEU A 527 -2.16 20.71 49.55
C LEU A 527 -1.20 19.72 48.89
N GLU A 528 -1.72 18.69 48.22
CA GLU A 528 -0.91 17.69 47.53
C GLU A 528 -0.15 18.29 46.35
N ALA A 529 -0.83 19.14 45.56
CA ALA A 529 -0.21 19.84 44.45
C ALA A 529 0.91 20.79 44.90
N SER A 530 0.70 21.55 45.98
CA SER A 530 1.73 22.45 46.51
C SER A 530 2.90 21.73 47.16
N ALA A 531 2.66 20.57 47.76
CA ALA A 531 3.71 19.72 48.32
C ALA A 531 4.58 19.02 47.26
N GLY A 532 4.28 19.20 45.97
CA GLY A 532 4.98 18.55 44.87
C GLY A 532 4.71 17.03 44.81
N ARG A 533 3.58 16.58 45.37
CA ARG A 533 3.17 15.16 45.32
C ARG A 533 2.43 14.88 44.02
N ASN A 534 2.51 13.64 43.56
CA ASN A 534 1.70 13.20 42.43
C ASN A 534 0.22 13.31 42.81
N VAL A 535 -0.55 14.04 42.01
CA VAL A 535 -1.99 14.17 42.17
C VAL A 535 -2.64 13.31 41.10
N THR A 536 -3.41 12.31 41.52
CA THR A 536 -4.23 11.51 40.62
C THR A 536 -5.56 12.21 40.40
N ILE A 537 -5.83 12.58 39.15
CA ILE A 537 -7.14 13.08 38.72
C ILE A 537 -7.80 12.09 37.78
N GLU A 538 -9.13 12.06 37.79
CA GLU A 538 -9.91 11.28 36.85
C GLU A 538 -10.47 12.22 35.78
N ILE A 539 -10.21 11.91 34.51
CA ILE A 539 -10.82 12.60 33.37
C ILE A 539 -11.93 11.70 32.82
N ALA A 540 -13.14 12.23 32.76
CA ALA A 540 -14.32 11.50 32.33
C ALA A 540 -15.12 12.28 31.28
N GLY A 541 -15.64 11.59 30.27
CA GLY A 541 -16.66 12.16 29.41
C GLY A 541 -18.03 12.16 30.09
N PHE A 542 -18.97 12.92 29.53
CA PHE A 542 -20.32 13.07 30.06
C PHE A 542 -21.33 13.28 28.92
N PRO A 543 -22.65 13.12 29.15
CA PRO A 543 -23.64 13.31 28.10
C PRO A 543 -23.55 14.70 27.47
N ASN A 544 -23.54 14.76 26.13
CA ASN A 544 -23.35 16.00 25.35
C ASN A 544 -21.95 16.64 25.49
N CYS A 545 -20.92 15.85 25.78
CA CYS A 545 -19.52 16.31 25.79
C CYS A 545 -19.02 16.80 24.42
N THR A 546 -19.66 16.39 23.33
CA THR A 546 -19.37 16.85 21.96
C THR A 546 -20.63 16.69 21.11
N ARG A 547 -20.76 17.49 20.05
CA ARG A 547 -21.81 17.37 19.05
C ARG A 547 -21.53 16.30 18.01
N ILE A 548 -20.34 15.67 18.04
CA ILE A 548 -19.95 14.58 17.14
C ILE A 548 -20.53 13.26 17.69
N PRO A 549 -21.64 12.71 17.14
CA PRO A 549 -22.36 11.59 17.75
C PRO A 549 -21.54 10.31 17.99
N PRO A 550 -20.69 9.83 17.05
CA PRO A 550 -19.89 8.66 17.36
C PRO A 550 -18.90 8.93 18.50
N LEU A 551 -18.39 10.17 18.62
CA LEU A 551 -17.40 10.55 19.63
C LEU A 551 -18.06 10.74 21.00
N GLU A 552 -19.24 11.35 21.05
CA GLU A 552 -20.05 11.45 22.27
C GLU A 552 -20.34 10.07 22.85
N ALA A 553 -20.78 9.13 22.00
CA ALA A 553 -21.09 7.77 22.42
C ALA A 553 -19.85 7.03 22.96
N SER A 554 -18.67 7.26 22.37
CA SER A 554 -17.41 6.69 22.88
C SER A 554 -16.94 7.36 24.18
N LEU A 555 -17.04 8.69 24.28
CA LEU A 555 -16.58 9.47 25.43
C LEU A 555 -17.49 9.33 26.65
N ARG A 556 -18.79 9.05 26.47
CA ARG A 556 -19.74 8.92 27.58
C ARG A 556 -19.37 7.82 28.58
N GLU A 557 -18.65 6.79 28.13
CA GLU A 557 -18.12 5.72 28.98
C GLU A 557 -16.60 5.84 29.20
N PHE A 558 -15.99 6.91 28.69
CA PHE A 558 -14.56 7.16 28.87
C PHE A 558 -14.30 7.68 30.27
N THR A 559 -13.49 6.94 31.02
CA THR A 559 -12.94 7.34 32.31
C THR A 559 -11.50 6.87 32.38
N LYS A 560 -10.57 7.79 32.64
CA LYS A 560 -9.14 7.47 32.81
C LYS A 560 -8.56 8.29 33.95
N GLU A 561 -7.76 7.64 34.77
CA GLU A 561 -6.94 8.27 35.81
C GLU A 561 -5.62 8.75 35.20
N PHE A 562 -5.20 9.95 35.60
CA PHE A 562 -3.95 10.58 35.21
C PHE A 562 -3.21 11.05 36.45
N ASP A 563 -1.97 10.62 36.59
CA ASP A 563 -1.06 11.14 37.60
C ASP A 563 -0.38 12.40 37.07
N ILE A 564 -0.67 13.53 37.72
CA ILE A 564 -0.02 14.80 37.45
C ILE A 564 1.19 14.93 38.37
N ASP A 565 2.39 14.92 37.77
CA ASP A 565 3.62 15.27 38.46
C ASP A 565 3.66 16.78 38.74
N THR A 566 3.38 17.14 40.00
CA THR A 566 3.42 18.54 40.45
C THR A 566 4.80 18.96 40.96
N SER A 567 5.81 18.09 40.91
CA SER A 567 7.17 18.40 41.36
C SER A 567 7.81 19.55 40.57
N LYS A 568 7.36 19.82 39.34
CA LYS A 568 7.82 20.97 38.55
C LYS A 568 7.24 22.30 39.01
N LEU A 569 6.12 22.31 39.73
CA LEU A 569 5.64 23.49 40.45
C LEU A 569 6.58 23.86 41.61
N ARG A 570 7.49 22.96 42.00
CA ARG A 570 8.46 23.13 43.09
C ARG A 570 9.73 23.90 42.71
N LYS A 571 10.09 24.02 41.42
CA LYS A 571 11.47 24.40 41.05
C LYS A 571 11.81 25.86 41.40
N SER A 572 12.43 26.01 42.57
CA SER A 572 13.36 27.07 42.95
C SER A 572 14.80 26.56 42.72
N ASP A 573 15.17 26.27 41.48
CA ASP A 573 16.57 26.02 41.13
C ASP A 573 17.01 27.03 40.09
N ALA A 574 17.92 27.90 40.52
CA ALA A 574 18.62 28.85 39.70
C ALA A 574 19.60 28.13 38.77
N GLU A 575 19.11 27.49 37.71
CA GLU A 575 19.94 27.17 36.55
C GLU A 575 19.19 27.42 35.23
N HIS A 576 19.84 28.21 34.40
CA HIS A 576 19.44 28.63 33.07
C HIS A 576 18.85 27.47 32.25
N SER A 577 17.57 27.56 31.89
CA SER A 577 17.03 26.82 30.74
C SER A 577 16.35 27.80 29.79
N ASP A 578 17.02 28.04 28.67
CA ASP A 578 16.55 28.82 27.53
C ASP A 578 15.46 28.06 26.76
N LEU A 579 14.31 27.87 27.38
CA LEU A 579 13.09 27.44 26.71
C LEU A 579 11.98 28.44 27.05
N SER A 580 11.49 29.10 26.01
CA SER A 580 10.44 30.11 26.01
C SER A 580 9.27 29.77 26.95
N GLY A 581 9.07 30.58 28.00
CA GLY A 581 7.84 30.60 28.81
C GLY A 581 7.97 30.06 30.25
N SER A 582 8.87 30.61 31.07
CA SER A 582 8.88 30.31 32.53
C SER A 582 7.78 31.10 33.24
N PHE A 583 6.84 30.39 33.88
CA PHE A 583 5.81 30.99 34.74
C PHE A 583 6.49 31.71 35.93
N PRO A 584 6.14 32.98 36.24
CA PRO A 584 6.86 33.72 37.26
C PRO A 584 6.69 33.09 38.64
N GLN A 585 7.79 33.01 39.40
CA GLN A 585 7.79 32.51 40.77
C GLN A 585 6.85 33.38 41.63
N VAL A 586 5.78 32.78 42.15
CA VAL A 586 4.72 33.52 42.87
C VAL A 586 5.26 34.22 44.11
N LEU A 587 6.14 33.55 44.87
CA LEU A 587 6.85 34.12 46.02
C LEU A 587 8.26 34.51 45.60
N GLN A 588 8.57 35.81 45.60
CA GLN A 588 9.85 36.35 45.13
C GLN A 588 10.89 36.47 46.25
N GLU A 589 10.46 36.94 47.42
CA GLU A 589 11.36 37.18 48.55
C GLU A 589 10.58 37.10 49.86
N VAL A 590 11.23 36.56 50.89
CA VAL A 590 10.75 36.61 52.27
C VAL A 590 11.85 37.19 53.15
N VAL A 591 11.51 38.20 53.95
CA VAL A 591 12.44 38.86 54.88
C VAL A 591 11.87 38.75 56.29
N PHE A 592 12.60 38.08 57.17
CA PHE A 592 12.29 38.03 58.60
C PHE A 592 13.09 39.10 59.35
N HIS A 593 12.39 39.95 60.10
CA HIS A 593 12.94 41.03 60.91
C HIS A 593 12.93 40.64 62.39
N ILE A 594 14.10 40.33 62.92
CA ILE A 594 14.27 39.81 64.28
C ILE A 594 13.85 40.80 65.35
N PHE A 595 14.22 42.08 65.27
CA PHE A 595 13.90 43.03 66.35
C PHE A 595 12.42 43.34 66.46
N THR A 596 11.72 43.32 65.33
CA THR A 596 10.28 43.61 65.28
C THR A 596 9.43 42.35 65.35
N MET A 597 10.05 41.16 65.35
CA MET A 597 9.39 39.86 65.23
C MET A 597 8.34 39.88 64.13
N SER A 598 8.75 40.27 62.93
CA SER A 598 7.84 40.41 61.80
C SER A 598 8.43 39.87 60.51
N VAL A 599 7.57 39.53 59.55
CA VAL A 599 7.97 39.08 58.22
C VAL A 599 7.34 39.96 57.14
N GLU A 600 8.11 40.20 56.09
CA GLU A 600 7.63 40.80 54.85
C GLU A 600 7.80 39.77 53.73
N ALA A 601 6.79 39.62 52.88
CA ALA A 601 6.85 38.76 51.71
C ALA A 601 6.57 39.57 50.45
N THR A 602 7.37 39.38 49.40
CA THR A 602 7.13 39.95 48.08
C THR A 602 6.52 38.87 47.20
N VAL A 603 5.31 39.14 46.70
CA VAL A 603 4.49 38.19 45.94
C VAL A 603 4.15 38.79 44.57
N ILE A 604 4.18 37.98 43.52
CA ILE A 604 3.70 38.33 42.18
C ILE A 604 2.47 37.49 41.86
N ASN A 605 1.38 38.13 41.42
CA ASN A 605 0.22 37.43 40.89
C ASN A 605 0.48 37.03 39.42
N PRO A 606 0.55 35.72 39.09
CA PRO A 606 0.80 35.26 37.73
C PRO A 606 -0.49 35.11 36.90
N VAL A 607 -1.66 35.38 37.48
CA VAL A 607 -2.99 35.20 36.89
C VAL A 607 -3.55 36.54 36.43
N SER A 608 -3.98 36.59 35.17
CA SER A 608 -4.58 37.78 34.57
C SER A 608 -6.13 37.74 34.61
N GLY A 609 -6.80 38.83 34.23
CA GLY A 609 -8.26 38.88 34.05
C GLY A 609 -9.05 39.29 35.30
N ALA A 610 -8.67 38.80 36.48
CA ALA A 610 -9.28 39.20 37.75
C ALA A 610 -8.26 39.73 38.76
N GLY A 611 -8.71 40.65 39.62
CA GLY A 611 -7.94 41.05 40.79
C GLY A 611 -7.95 39.95 41.84
N ILE A 612 -6.77 39.58 42.33
CA ILE A 612 -6.63 38.70 43.50
C ILE A 612 -6.48 39.58 44.74
N TRP A 613 -7.22 39.24 45.79
CA TRP A 613 -7.12 39.90 47.08
C TRP A 613 -6.79 38.89 48.17
N LEU A 614 -5.69 39.11 48.86
CA LEU A 614 -5.28 38.33 50.02
C LEU A 614 -6.06 38.82 51.25
N GLN A 615 -6.89 37.96 51.84
CA GLN A 615 -7.77 38.31 52.95
C GLN A 615 -7.18 37.90 54.30
N LYS A 616 -6.82 36.62 54.44
CA LYS A 616 -6.25 36.07 55.67
C LYS A 616 -5.07 35.17 55.35
N ILE A 617 -4.07 35.18 56.22
CA ILE A 617 -2.95 34.25 56.17
C ILE A 617 -2.68 33.71 57.57
N GLU A 618 -2.51 32.40 57.64
CA GLU A 618 -2.09 31.66 58.82
C GLU A 618 -0.90 30.80 58.41
N ALA A 619 0.24 30.92 59.10
CA ALA A 619 1.44 30.18 58.76
C ALA A 619 2.17 29.66 59.99
N ILE A 620 2.80 28.51 59.87
CA ILE A 620 3.73 27.95 60.85
C ILE A 620 5.04 27.64 60.12
N GLY A 621 6.13 28.21 60.61
CA GLY A 621 7.48 27.98 60.09
C GLY A 621 8.23 26.92 60.89
N TYR A 622 8.96 26.05 60.20
CA TYR A 622 9.79 24.99 60.76
C TYR A 622 11.21 25.06 60.17
N TYR A 623 12.20 24.68 60.97
CA TYR A 623 13.56 24.43 60.53
C TYR A 623 13.84 22.93 60.53
N HIS A 624 14.32 22.40 59.41
CA HIS A 624 14.50 20.96 59.17
C HIS A 624 13.26 20.14 59.59
N GLU A 625 12.09 20.50 59.09
CA GLU A 625 10.79 19.83 59.30
C GLU A 625 10.23 19.80 60.73
N ASP A 626 11.06 19.78 61.79
CA ASP A 626 10.64 19.43 63.15
C ASP A 626 10.77 20.56 64.17
N ILE A 627 11.59 21.58 63.90
CA ILE A 627 11.88 22.65 64.87
C ILE A 627 11.01 23.87 64.58
N PRO A 628 9.96 24.16 65.38
CA PRO A 628 9.09 25.31 65.14
C PRO A 628 9.87 26.62 65.34
N LEU A 629 9.80 27.50 64.34
CA LEU A 629 10.42 28.83 64.35
C LEU A 629 9.45 29.89 64.87
N GLY A 630 8.17 29.77 64.51
CA GLY A 630 7.14 30.72 64.90
C GLY A 630 5.83 30.50 64.16
N THR A 631 4.82 31.24 64.61
CA THR A 631 3.47 31.25 64.02
C THR A 631 3.12 32.65 63.56
N LEU A 632 2.40 32.74 62.45
CA LEU A 632 1.90 33.98 61.86
C LEU A 632 0.40 33.84 61.69
N GLU A 633 -0.36 34.78 62.22
CA GLU A 633 -1.78 34.91 61.92
C GLU A 633 -2.06 36.38 61.62
N TYR A 634 -2.57 36.65 60.42
CA TYR A 634 -2.87 38.01 60.00
C TYR A 634 -4.11 38.08 59.12
N ASP A 635 -4.99 39.02 59.45
CA ASP A 635 -6.19 39.33 58.69
C ASP A 635 -6.06 40.73 58.07
N PHE A 636 -5.88 40.77 56.75
CA PHE A 636 -5.76 42.00 55.97
C PHE A 636 -7.07 42.77 55.90
N THR A 637 -8.21 42.11 56.09
CA THR A 637 -9.54 42.73 56.00
C THR A 637 -9.78 43.72 57.15
N THR A 638 -9.06 43.56 58.26
CA THR A 638 -9.12 44.47 59.41
C THR A 638 -8.63 45.89 59.09
N LYS A 639 -7.74 46.05 58.12
CA LYS A 639 -7.16 47.35 57.72
C LYS A 639 -7.73 47.87 56.40
N GLN A 640 -8.10 46.98 55.49
CA GLN A 640 -8.63 47.31 54.16
C GLN A 640 -9.81 46.39 53.88
N SER A 641 -10.98 46.94 53.54
CA SER A 641 -12.24 46.16 53.46
C SER A 641 -12.16 44.90 52.60
N ASN A 642 -11.32 44.90 51.56
CA ASN A 642 -11.20 43.80 50.61
C ASN A 642 -9.90 43.00 50.80
N GLY A 643 -9.05 43.34 51.77
CA GLY A 643 -7.71 42.75 51.96
C GLY A 643 -6.61 43.41 51.12
N LEU A 644 -5.47 42.74 50.98
CA LEU A 644 -4.31 43.20 50.20
C LEU A 644 -4.46 42.82 48.73
N ARG A 645 -4.48 43.81 47.83
CA ARG A 645 -4.59 43.59 46.37
C ARG A 645 -3.28 43.08 45.78
N LEU A 646 -3.35 42.03 44.96
CA LEU A 646 -2.26 41.49 44.16
C LEU A 646 -2.57 41.71 42.65
N PRO A 647 -2.14 42.85 42.06
CA PRO A 647 -2.32 43.12 40.64
C PRO A 647 -1.50 42.15 39.78
N TYR A 648 -2.03 41.83 38.60
CA TYR A 648 -1.38 40.92 37.65
C TYR A 648 0.03 41.39 37.29
N ASN A 649 0.99 40.46 37.38
CA ASN A 649 2.39 40.62 37.01
C ASN A 649 3.08 41.82 37.67
N GLN A 650 2.67 42.19 38.89
CA GLN A 650 3.28 43.24 39.68
C GLN A 650 3.72 42.67 41.03
N ALA A 651 4.97 42.95 41.40
CA ALA A 651 5.49 42.57 42.71
C ALA A 651 4.85 43.46 43.79
N VAL A 652 4.18 42.83 44.74
CA VAL A 652 3.60 43.48 45.91
C VAL A 652 4.26 42.92 47.15
N THR A 653 4.87 43.81 47.93
CA THR A 653 5.40 43.47 49.24
C THR A 653 4.31 43.63 50.28
N THR A 654 4.09 42.61 51.11
CA THR A 654 3.17 42.68 52.24
C THR A 654 3.64 43.73 53.25
N PRO A 655 2.74 44.31 54.07
CA PRO A 655 3.17 44.96 55.29
C PRO A 655 3.94 43.96 56.18
N ARG A 656 4.68 44.50 57.17
CA ARG A 656 5.28 43.69 58.24
C ARG A 656 4.20 42.92 58.98
N LEU A 657 4.20 41.61 58.80
CA LEU A 657 3.26 40.69 59.43
C LEU A 657 3.88 40.22 60.75
N PRO A 658 3.21 40.41 61.90
CA PRO A 658 3.75 39.99 63.20
C PRO A 658 3.87 38.47 63.28
N ILE A 659 4.94 38.01 63.91
CA ILE A 659 5.21 36.60 64.18
C ILE A 659 5.26 36.39 65.70
N ALA A 660 4.55 35.37 66.16
CA ALA A 660 4.70 34.86 67.51
C ALA A 660 5.75 33.74 67.50
N ALA A 661 6.95 34.07 68.00
CA ALA A 661 8.04 33.13 68.22
C ALA A 661 8.33 33.00 69.71
N ASN A 662 8.70 31.80 70.16
CA ASN A 662 9.12 31.59 71.54
C ASN A 662 10.62 31.88 71.67
N GLU A 663 10.98 33.00 72.30
CA GLU A 663 12.36 33.45 72.51
C GLU A 663 13.21 32.52 73.39
N THR A 664 12.60 31.52 74.02
CA THR A 664 13.30 30.47 74.80
C THR A 664 13.43 29.15 74.07
N SER A 665 12.91 29.06 72.84
CA SER A 665 12.91 27.83 72.06
C SER A 665 14.21 27.61 71.28
N ILE A 666 14.46 26.35 70.92
CA ILE A 666 15.54 25.95 70.01
C ILE A 666 15.43 26.70 68.67
N GLY A 667 14.20 26.96 68.18
CA GLY A 667 13.96 27.72 66.95
C GLY A 667 14.46 29.16 67.02
N TRP A 668 14.43 29.79 68.20
CA TRP A 668 14.93 31.15 68.37
C TRP A 668 16.46 31.25 68.24
N ASP A 669 17.18 30.26 68.77
CA ASP A 669 18.63 30.19 68.61
C ASP A 669 19.03 29.98 67.15
N VAL A 670 18.22 29.23 66.39
CA VAL A 670 18.41 29.07 64.93
C VAL A 670 18.24 30.41 64.21
N LEU A 671 17.14 31.13 64.47
CA LEU A 671 16.89 32.46 63.88
C LEU A 671 18.02 33.45 64.21
N ARG A 672 18.47 33.49 65.47
CA ARG A 672 19.56 34.38 65.90
C ARG A 672 20.88 34.06 65.18
N ARG A 673 21.19 32.78 64.95
CA ARG A 673 22.41 32.38 64.22
C ARG A 673 22.33 32.72 62.73
N ALA A 674 21.13 32.81 62.17
CA ALA A 674 20.90 33.15 60.78
C ALA A 674 20.95 34.66 60.48
N ILE A 675 21.11 35.54 61.49
CA ILE A 675 21.18 37.00 61.30
C ILE A 675 22.22 37.37 60.23
N GLY A 676 21.79 38.15 59.24
CA GLY A 676 22.63 38.59 58.13
C GLY A 676 22.79 37.56 57.02
N GLY A 677 22.15 36.39 57.15
CA GLY A 677 22.14 35.32 56.15
C GLY A 677 20.74 35.00 55.63
N THR A 678 20.64 33.85 54.98
CA THR A 678 19.40 33.25 54.49
C THR A 678 19.20 31.92 55.22
N LEU A 679 17.99 31.68 55.69
CA LEU A 679 17.59 30.44 56.37
C LEU A 679 16.55 29.74 55.51
N ASP A 680 16.74 28.45 55.25
CA ASP A 680 15.73 27.63 54.59
C ASP A 680 14.67 27.21 55.61
N VAL A 681 13.42 27.58 55.33
CA VAL A 681 12.29 27.37 56.24
C VAL A 681 11.22 26.55 55.55
N ASP A 682 10.76 25.50 56.21
CA ASP A 682 9.56 24.78 55.81
C ASP A 682 8.34 25.51 56.38
N VAL A 683 7.45 25.97 55.52
CA VAL A 683 6.28 26.77 55.90
C VAL A 683 5.00 26.04 55.55
N PHE A 684 4.20 25.74 56.56
CA PHE A 684 2.81 25.32 56.37
C PHE A 684 1.92 26.55 56.44
N THR A 685 1.22 26.88 55.35
CA THR A 685 0.42 28.10 55.24
C THR A 685 -1.01 27.79 54.84
N SER A 686 -2.00 28.35 55.55
CA SER A 686 -3.38 28.46 55.12
C SER A 686 -3.64 29.88 54.68
N ILE A 687 -4.09 30.06 53.43
CA ILE A 687 -4.34 31.37 52.84
C ILE A 687 -5.80 31.43 52.40
N GLN A 688 -6.49 32.50 52.82
CA GLN A 688 -7.80 32.88 52.32
C GLN A 688 -7.64 34.04 51.36
N MET A 689 -8.16 33.88 50.15
CA MET A 689 -8.05 34.88 49.09
C MET A 689 -9.35 34.99 48.32
N GLN A 690 -9.56 36.14 47.72
CA GLN A 690 -10.71 36.44 46.88
C GLN A 690 -10.21 36.69 45.46
N ILE A 691 -10.60 35.84 44.51
CA ILE A 691 -10.31 36.02 43.08
C ILE A 691 -11.59 36.53 42.42
N GLY A 692 -11.62 37.82 42.08
CA GLY A 692 -12.86 38.45 41.62
C GLY A 692 -13.98 38.29 42.66
N ASN A 693 -15.05 37.57 42.32
CA ASN A 693 -16.17 37.27 43.22
C ASN A 693 -16.09 35.89 43.90
N ALA A 694 -15.05 35.10 43.62
CA ALA A 694 -14.88 33.76 44.20
C ALA A 694 -13.96 33.77 45.43
N PRO A 695 -14.44 33.34 46.62
CA PRO A 695 -13.58 33.08 47.76
C PRO A 695 -12.87 31.74 47.62
N LEU A 696 -11.56 31.71 47.84
CA LEU A 696 -10.73 30.52 47.74
C LEU A 696 -9.89 30.35 48.99
N ASN A 697 -9.82 29.10 49.46
CA ASN A 697 -9.02 28.67 50.58
C ASN A 697 -8.00 27.64 50.08
N PHE A 698 -6.72 27.93 50.20
CA PHE A 698 -5.64 26.98 49.86
C PHE A 698 -4.75 26.77 51.06
N THR A 699 -4.35 25.52 51.22
CA THR A 699 -3.30 25.12 52.15
C THR A 699 -2.07 24.77 51.33
N VAL A 700 -0.97 25.43 51.64
CA VAL A 700 0.30 25.34 50.92
C VAL A 700 1.36 24.81 51.87
N LEU A 701 2.10 23.79 51.44
CA LEU A 701 3.32 23.36 52.11
C LEU A 701 4.53 23.82 51.29
N GLY A 702 5.15 24.92 51.70
CA GLY A 702 6.43 25.35 51.15
C GLY A 702 7.56 24.61 51.88
N LYS A 703 8.42 23.90 51.14
CA LYS A 703 9.65 23.30 51.71
C LYS A 703 10.88 24.11 51.32
N ASN A 704 11.84 24.25 52.23
CA ASN A 704 13.10 24.97 52.03
C ASN A 704 12.92 26.37 51.41
N ALA A 705 11.94 27.14 51.87
CA ALA A 705 11.74 28.50 51.39
C ALA A 705 12.89 29.39 51.91
N PRO A 706 13.65 30.08 51.04
CA PRO A 706 14.76 30.91 51.47
C PRO A 706 14.25 32.19 52.13
N VAL A 707 14.47 32.32 53.44
CA VAL A 707 14.08 33.48 54.25
C VAL A 707 15.32 34.28 54.62
N LYS A 708 15.39 35.54 54.17
CA LYS A 708 16.47 36.45 54.56
C LYS A 708 16.24 36.94 55.98
N VAL A 709 17.19 36.70 56.87
CA VAL A 709 17.07 37.07 58.27
C VAL A 709 17.83 38.38 58.50
N ARG A 710 17.08 39.44 58.82
CA ARG A 710 17.60 40.78 59.08
C ARG A 710 17.31 41.20 60.51
N LEU A 711 18.11 42.16 60.97
CA LEU A 711 17.91 42.84 62.24
C LEU A 711 16.58 43.60 62.22
#